data_AF-A0A1J4TTE3-F1
#
_entry.id   AF-A0A1J4TTE3-F1
#
_cell.length_a   1.000
_cell.length_b   1.000
_cell.length_c   1.000
_cell.angle_alpha   90.00
_cell.angle_beta   90.00
_cell.angle_gamma   90.00
#
_symmetry.space_group_name_H-M   'P 1'
#
loop_
_entity.id
_entity.type
_entity.pdbx_description
1 polymer ?
#
loop_
_entity_poly.entity_id
_entity_poly.type
_entity_poly.pdbx_seq_one_letter_code
_entity_poly.pdbx_strand_id
1 'polypeptide(L)'
;MSLLTQLLPKKETREYFLALGVEEHHIRAIIAQISGSELTVIGKGEAEYTEGKNETEAADIAISEAEKNLPDSTLVEKVVFSLPSYFLEDDKVKPDYLETLKKIAKDLNLKPCGFIEYSSAISYFLEREEGSPATLLLIYVGQKKLVVSLIRVGRVQQSITVERGASVGADLETSIKKFQAEILPSRIVLYDESDDLENVREDLLRMSWHKHASFLHTPKVEILPSEKIFEALVQAAGCSFTKDYQIQRKQLGIEEETSGTVEAERQRNMTEHAKPKHYETTHTVHHTETKEPPKNDIINEETFGFVRGDKAIEEIKKAKKDNIIIPENDISAPLKDEGINIDKPTKINLPGIKIPQIPSLPISLPKLSIIIVPVILLILAGITGYFLYWTYPKTTVNIITYALTQNLEKEVIFTKDAKKVETGKNFIMINTTSEDVSGTKTVSTTGKSQIGDKATGEVTLYNKTLSTKTFPKGSILKHSDLQFTLKEDVTIASASDTGEGLAYGKANVNVDAASIGPEGNLVADSSFYFKDFPDSSYSAKNNNAFVGGTSREIPSVSKEDQNNLEESLTEELVTKAKQQINQRVNAGEILLDSLSDISISSKKFNQAVGAEAKELTLDLTIKLNGYSFRQLDLLSLSIQNISSPPEGYTTDEKRTSVHISESKSDKTGDIKASASITTYLTPNMDKNIIVNQIAGKKYSLVSSYLKTVENVAGFKITKNKVLPFIGNNLPANRQNITLNVLTY
;
A
#
# COMPACT_ATOMS: atom_id res chain seq x y z
N MET A 1 20.06 -30.92 -51.64
CA MET A 1 19.48 -31.52 -50.41
C MET A 1 18.70 -32.76 -50.81
N SER A 2 18.65 -33.80 -49.97
CA SER A 2 17.99 -35.08 -50.32
C SER A 2 16.51 -35.09 -49.93
N LEU A 3 15.66 -35.70 -50.76
CA LEU A 3 14.22 -35.88 -50.50
C LEU A 3 13.91 -36.64 -49.19
N LEU A 4 14.86 -37.38 -48.64
CA LEU A 4 14.71 -38.08 -47.36
C LEU A 4 14.43 -37.14 -46.16
N THR A 5 14.89 -35.88 -46.22
CA THR A 5 14.76 -34.95 -45.07
C THR A 5 13.33 -34.41 -44.87
N GLN A 6 12.41 -34.64 -45.81
CA GLN A 6 10.99 -34.26 -45.68
C GLN A 6 10.08 -35.37 -45.14
N LEU A 7 10.59 -36.60 -44.98
CA LEU A 7 9.81 -37.79 -44.57
C LEU A 7 10.03 -38.24 -43.12
N LEU A 8 10.94 -37.60 -42.40
CA LEU A 8 11.06 -37.75 -40.95
C LEU A 8 10.09 -36.78 -40.25
N PRO A 9 9.33 -37.22 -39.22
CA PRO A 9 8.58 -36.28 -38.41
C PRO A 9 9.56 -35.26 -37.80
N LYS A 10 9.22 -33.97 -37.86
CA LYS A 10 9.97 -32.93 -37.13
C LYS A 10 10.03 -33.37 -35.67
N LYS A 11 11.24 -33.68 -35.20
CA LYS A 11 11.50 -34.00 -33.79
C LYS A 11 11.10 -32.77 -32.98
N GLU A 12 9.97 -32.85 -32.26
CA GLU A 12 9.52 -31.74 -31.44
C GLU A 12 10.61 -31.40 -30.42
N THR A 13 11.14 -30.19 -30.53
CA THR A 13 12.13 -29.65 -29.62
C THR A 13 11.44 -29.38 -28.29
N ARG A 14 11.60 -30.31 -27.35
CA ARG A 14 11.16 -30.12 -25.96
C ARG A 14 12.00 -29.01 -25.35
N GLU A 15 11.38 -27.87 -25.11
CA GLU A 15 12.00 -26.79 -24.35
C GLU A 15 11.66 -26.94 -22.87
N TYR A 16 12.62 -26.60 -22.02
CA TYR A 16 12.49 -26.62 -20.57
C TYR A 16 12.80 -25.23 -20.03
N PHE A 17 12.13 -24.83 -18.96
CA PHE A 17 12.45 -23.62 -18.21
C PHE A 17 12.31 -23.88 -16.71
N LEU A 18 13.02 -23.05 -15.95
CA LEU A 18 12.98 -22.98 -14.50
C LEU A 18 12.09 -21.80 -14.08
N ALA A 19 11.09 -22.05 -13.26
CA ALA A 19 10.47 -21.03 -12.42
C ALA A 19 11.20 -21.06 -11.06
N LEU A 20 11.88 -19.96 -10.70
CA LEU A 20 12.67 -19.86 -9.46
C LEU A 20 12.05 -18.82 -8.54
N GLY A 21 11.31 -19.27 -7.52
CA GLY A 21 10.80 -18.45 -6.42
C GLY A 21 11.92 -18.07 -5.47
N VAL A 22 12.13 -16.76 -5.27
CA VAL A 22 13.15 -16.23 -4.34
C VAL A 22 12.45 -15.42 -3.26
N GLU A 23 12.47 -15.93 -2.03
CA GLU A 23 11.81 -15.39 -0.84
C GLU A 23 12.86 -15.18 0.27
N GLU A 24 12.58 -14.32 1.26
CA GLU A 24 13.57 -13.83 2.25
C GLU A 24 14.36 -14.93 3.01
N HIS A 25 13.79 -16.13 3.16
CA HIS A 25 14.39 -17.29 3.83
C HIS A 25 14.24 -18.62 3.08
N HIS A 26 13.78 -18.58 1.83
CA HIS A 26 13.31 -19.78 1.14
C HIS A 26 13.44 -19.66 -0.39
N ILE A 27 13.88 -20.73 -1.05
CA ILE A 27 13.94 -20.84 -2.50
C ILE A 27 13.01 -21.98 -2.95
N ARG A 28 12.22 -21.73 -3.99
CA ARG A 28 11.43 -22.75 -4.71
C ARG A 28 11.91 -22.88 -6.14
N ALA A 29 12.30 -24.07 -6.57
CA ALA A 29 12.60 -24.37 -7.96
C ALA A 29 11.50 -25.26 -8.54
N ILE A 30 10.95 -24.87 -9.70
CA ILE A 30 10.10 -25.76 -10.50
C ILE A 30 10.58 -25.81 -11.94
N ILE A 31 10.85 -27.01 -12.44
CA ILE A 31 11.24 -27.24 -13.82
C ILE A 31 10.02 -27.75 -14.59
N ALA A 32 9.71 -27.06 -15.69
CA ALA A 32 8.58 -27.40 -16.55
C ALA A 32 9.00 -27.54 -18.01
N GLN A 33 8.44 -28.55 -18.67
CA GLN A 33 8.55 -28.75 -20.11
C GLN A 33 7.44 -28.00 -20.83
N ILE A 34 7.80 -27.32 -21.92
CA ILE A 34 6.88 -26.67 -22.85
C ILE A 34 6.65 -27.61 -24.03
N SER A 35 5.38 -27.93 -24.31
CA SER A 35 4.97 -28.70 -25.48
C SER A 35 3.88 -27.95 -26.24
N GLY A 36 4.28 -27.08 -27.16
CA GLY A 36 3.37 -26.22 -27.91
C GLY A 36 2.71 -25.13 -27.06
N SER A 37 1.50 -25.41 -26.55
CA SER A 37 0.76 -24.57 -25.61
C SER A 37 0.53 -25.23 -24.25
N GLU A 38 0.98 -26.48 -24.09
CA GLU A 38 0.86 -27.23 -22.84
C GLU A 38 2.15 -27.11 -22.02
N LEU A 39 1.98 -27.04 -20.70
CA LEU A 39 3.04 -26.97 -19.70
C LEU A 39 2.96 -28.24 -18.85
N THR A 40 4.07 -28.96 -18.71
CA THR A 40 4.15 -30.16 -17.87
C THR A 40 5.24 -29.97 -16.83
N VAL A 41 4.87 -30.02 -15.54
CA VAL A 41 5.84 -30.00 -14.43
C VAL A 41 6.64 -31.30 -14.45
N ILE A 42 7.97 -31.19 -14.41
CA ILE A 42 8.91 -32.32 -14.44
C ILE A 42 9.42 -32.61 -13.02
N GLY A 43 9.80 -31.56 -12.30
CA GLY A 43 10.27 -31.66 -10.92
C GLY A 43 10.08 -30.36 -10.16
N LYS A 44 10.05 -30.49 -8.84
CA LYS A 44 9.97 -29.41 -7.85
C LYS A 44 11.10 -29.64 -6.85
N GLY A 45 11.64 -28.58 -6.27
CA GLY A 45 12.59 -28.63 -5.17
C GLY A 45 12.53 -27.35 -4.35
N GLU A 46 12.95 -27.43 -3.09
CA GLU A 46 12.88 -26.33 -2.14
C GLU A 46 14.07 -26.33 -1.17
N ALA A 47 14.45 -25.15 -0.69
CA ALA A 47 15.57 -24.99 0.24
C ALA A 47 15.43 -23.73 1.10
N GLU A 48 15.72 -23.84 2.40
CA GLU A 48 15.74 -22.71 3.34
C GLU A 48 17.14 -22.06 3.42
N TYR A 49 17.18 -20.76 3.72
CA TYR A 49 18.43 -20.02 3.91
C TYR A 49 18.29 -18.79 4.83
N THR A 50 19.42 -18.18 5.22
CA THR A 50 19.44 -16.95 6.00
C THR A 50 19.85 -15.77 5.12
N GLU A 51 18.99 -14.77 4.98
CA GLU A 51 19.22 -13.53 4.23
C GLU A 51 20.66 -12.96 4.38
N GLY A 52 21.32 -12.67 3.25
CA GLY A 52 22.70 -12.18 3.19
C GLY A 52 23.78 -13.28 3.19
N LYS A 53 23.40 -14.55 3.30
CA LYS A 53 24.31 -15.72 3.24
C LYS A 53 23.65 -16.90 2.54
N ASN A 54 24.38 -17.50 1.60
CA ASN A 54 24.08 -18.81 1.00
C ASN A 54 22.83 -18.85 0.09
N GLU A 55 22.37 -17.72 -0.46
CA GLU A 55 21.21 -17.68 -1.36
C GLU A 55 21.45 -18.47 -2.66
N THR A 56 22.65 -18.33 -3.23
CA THR A 56 23.10 -19.10 -4.39
C THR A 56 23.15 -20.61 -4.08
N GLU A 57 23.55 -20.99 -2.88
CA GLU A 57 23.66 -22.40 -2.46
C GLU A 57 22.27 -23.03 -2.24
N ALA A 58 21.35 -22.31 -1.61
CA ALA A 58 19.96 -22.76 -1.51
C ALA A 58 19.27 -22.86 -2.88
N ALA A 59 19.56 -21.93 -3.80
CA ALA A 59 19.09 -22.04 -5.17
C ALA A 59 19.67 -23.26 -5.91
N ASP A 60 20.97 -23.55 -5.75
CA ASP A 60 21.60 -24.75 -6.30
C ASP A 60 20.98 -26.05 -5.77
N ILE A 61 20.72 -26.11 -4.45
CA ILE A 61 20.05 -27.26 -3.80
C ILE A 61 18.62 -27.45 -4.33
N ALA A 62 17.82 -26.39 -4.36
CA ALA A 62 16.44 -26.45 -4.83
C ALA A 62 16.36 -26.84 -6.33
N ILE A 63 17.24 -26.27 -7.16
CA ILE A 63 17.34 -26.61 -8.59
C ILE A 63 17.76 -28.07 -8.76
N SER A 64 18.85 -28.50 -8.10
CA SER A 64 19.34 -29.88 -8.12
C SER A 64 18.26 -30.90 -7.72
N GLU A 65 17.36 -30.54 -6.81
CA GLU A 65 16.21 -31.37 -6.48
C GLU A 65 15.14 -31.39 -7.58
N ALA A 66 14.80 -30.24 -8.17
CA ALA A 66 13.88 -30.17 -9.30
C ALA A 66 14.42 -30.90 -10.56
N GLU A 67 15.74 -31.01 -10.71
CA GLU A 67 16.39 -31.71 -11.83
C GLU A 67 16.35 -33.25 -11.72
N LYS A 68 16.05 -33.85 -10.55
CA LYS A 68 16.05 -35.31 -10.32
C LYS A 68 15.25 -36.14 -11.33
N ASN A 69 14.24 -35.55 -11.97
CA ASN A 69 13.33 -36.19 -12.92
C ASN A 69 13.60 -35.80 -14.39
N LEU A 70 14.65 -35.03 -14.69
CA LEU A 70 14.99 -34.66 -16.06
C LEU A 70 15.58 -35.84 -16.85
N PRO A 71 15.42 -35.87 -18.18
CA PRO A 71 16.16 -36.80 -19.02
C PRO A 71 17.66 -36.51 -18.99
N ASP A 72 18.49 -37.55 -18.96
CA ASP A 72 19.96 -37.44 -19.00
C ASP A 72 20.44 -36.46 -20.09
N SER A 73 21.42 -35.62 -19.74
CA SER A 73 22.00 -34.58 -20.63
C SER A 73 21.06 -33.42 -21.02
N THR A 74 19.94 -33.22 -20.31
CA THR A 74 19.11 -32.01 -20.43
C THR A 74 19.67 -30.89 -19.55
N LEU A 75 19.84 -29.69 -20.10
CA LEU A 75 20.30 -28.49 -19.37
C LEU A 75 19.19 -27.44 -19.36
N VAL A 76 18.86 -26.88 -18.18
CA VAL A 76 17.77 -25.92 -18.01
C VAL A 76 18.32 -24.53 -17.68
N GLU A 77 18.75 -23.79 -18.72
CA GLU A 77 19.32 -22.46 -18.54
C GLU A 77 18.25 -21.35 -18.41
N LYS A 78 17.09 -21.46 -19.07
CA LYS A 78 16.06 -20.41 -19.10
C LYS A 78 15.38 -20.29 -17.73
N VAL A 79 15.48 -19.12 -17.07
CA VAL A 79 14.83 -18.88 -15.77
C VAL A 79 13.84 -17.71 -15.79
N VAL A 80 12.68 -17.88 -15.15
CA VAL A 80 11.77 -16.79 -14.76
C VAL A 80 11.74 -16.73 -13.25
N PHE A 81 12.08 -15.58 -12.68
CA PHE A 81 12.06 -15.40 -11.23
C PHE A 81 10.64 -15.14 -10.76
N SER A 82 10.18 -15.87 -9.75
CA SER A 82 8.96 -15.53 -9.02
C SER A 82 9.35 -14.75 -7.78
N LEU A 83 8.77 -13.58 -7.56
CA LEU A 83 9.20 -12.65 -6.51
C LEU A 83 8.01 -12.20 -5.63
N PRO A 84 8.18 -12.07 -4.31
CA PRO A 84 7.18 -11.50 -3.44
C PRO A 84 7.07 -9.98 -3.68
N SER A 85 5.90 -9.40 -3.41
CA SER A 85 5.65 -7.98 -3.71
C SER A 85 6.59 -7.01 -2.98
N TYR A 86 7.14 -7.40 -1.82
CA TYR A 86 8.09 -6.55 -1.08
C TYR A 86 9.48 -6.48 -1.71
N PHE A 87 9.82 -7.36 -2.65
CA PHE A 87 11.03 -7.24 -3.48
C PHE A 87 10.85 -6.27 -4.66
N LEU A 88 9.63 -5.78 -4.89
CA LEU A 88 9.26 -4.94 -6.03
C LEU A 88 8.99 -3.50 -5.60
N GLU A 89 9.24 -2.57 -6.51
CA GLU A 89 8.86 -1.17 -6.43
C GLU A 89 8.35 -0.73 -7.82
N ASP A 90 7.09 -0.30 -7.87
CA ASP A 90 6.29 -0.12 -9.08
C ASP A 90 6.32 -1.34 -10.04
N ASP A 91 7.11 -1.24 -11.11
CA ASP A 91 7.26 -2.22 -12.20
C ASP A 91 8.67 -2.83 -12.24
N LYS A 92 9.51 -2.55 -11.23
CA LYS A 92 10.92 -2.97 -11.14
C LYS A 92 11.19 -3.81 -9.88
N VAL A 93 12.25 -4.62 -9.94
CA VAL A 93 12.86 -5.23 -8.75
C VAL A 93 13.71 -4.17 -8.05
N LYS A 94 13.64 -4.07 -6.72
CA LYS A 94 14.44 -3.12 -5.94
C LYS A 94 15.95 -3.40 -6.09
N PRO A 95 16.83 -2.38 -6.02
CA PRO A 95 18.27 -2.54 -6.25
C PRO A 95 18.93 -3.65 -5.44
N ASP A 96 18.64 -3.71 -4.13
CA ASP A 96 19.26 -4.67 -3.20
C ASP A 96 18.97 -6.13 -3.60
N TYR A 97 17.73 -6.43 -3.99
CA TYR A 97 17.35 -7.77 -4.47
C TYR A 97 17.81 -8.02 -5.91
N LEU A 98 17.89 -6.98 -6.74
CA LEU A 98 18.37 -7.07 -8.12
C LEU A 98 19.83 -7.56 -8.19
N GLU A 99 20.69 -7.14 -7.27
CA GLU A 99 22.07 -7.66 -7.17
C GLU A 99 22.08 -9.16 -6.81
N THR A 100 21.26 -9.58 -5.85
CA THR A 100 21.11 -11.00 -5.47
C THR A 100 20.63 -11.86 -6.63
N LEU A 101 19.61 -11.42 -7.40
CA LEU A 101 19.13 -12.17 -8.57
C LEU A 101 20.19 -12.25 -9.68
N LYS A 102 20.94 -11.17 -9.93
CA LYS A 102 22.08 -11.17 -10.87
C LYS A 102 23.18 -12.15 -10.44
N LYS A 103 23.49 -12.20 -9.13
CA LYS A 103 24.46 -13.13 -8.55
C LYS A 103 24.01 -14.59 -8.74
N ILE A 104 22.79 -14.94 -8.32
CA ILE A 104 22.23 -16.29 -8.50
C ILE A 104 22.26 -16.70 -9.99
N ALA A 105 21.81 -15.82 -10.89
CA ALA A 105 21.81 -16.12 -12.32
C ALA A 105 23.22 -16.34 -12.89
N LYS A 106 24.20 -15.52 -12.46
CA LYS A 106 25.59 -15.63 -12.93
C LYS A 106 26.27 -16.89 -12.37
N ASP A 107 26.16 -17.12 -11.08
CA ASP A 107 26.87 -18.20 -10.38
C ASP A 107 26.34 -19.58 -10.81
N LEU A 108 25.04 -19.69 -11.09
CA LEU A 108 24.37 -20.92 -11.55
C LEU A 108 24.18 -21.00 -13.09
N ASN A 109 24.82 -20.10 -13.85
CA ASN A 109 24.76 -20.04 -15.32
C ASN A 109 23.32 -20.03 -15.91
N LEU A 110 22.39 -19.36 -15.21
CA LEU A 110 21.01 -19.19 -15.66
C LEU A 110 20.88 -17.96 -16.58
N LYS A 111 19.89 -18.00 -17.48
CA LYS A 111 19.54 -16.97 -18.46
C LYS A 111 18.19 -16.35 -18.08
N PRO A 112 18.17 -15.18 -17.40
CA PRO A 112 16.94 -14.53 -16.96
C PRO A 112 16.05 -14.13 -18.15
N CYS A 113 14.82 -14.63 -18.15
CA CYS A 113 13.80 -14.34 -19.16
C CYS A 113 12.76 -13.32 -18.70
N GLY A 114 12.73 -13.00 -17.40
CA GLY A 114 11.81 -12.05 -16.77
C GLY A 114 11.56 -12.38 -15.30
N PHE A 115 10.59 -11.69 -14.69
CA PHE A 115 10.10 -12.00 -13.34
C PHE A 115 8.56 -11.87 -13.25
N ILE A 116 7.96 -12.50 -12.25
CA ILE A 116 6.50 -12.52 -11.98
C ILE A 116 6.24 -12.30 -10.50
N GLU A 117 5.18 -11.57 -10.16
CA GLU A 117 4.76 -11.37 -8.76
C GLU A 117 3.93 -12.56 -8.26
N TYR A 118 4.19 -13.06 -7.05
CA TYR A 118 3.42 -14.18 -6.45
C TYR A 118 1.91 -13.90 -6.43
N SER A 119 1.52 -12.66 -6.09
CA SER A 119 0.12 -12.24 -6.02
C SER A 119 -0.57 -12.29 -7.40
N SER A 120 0.13 -11.85 -8.46
CA SER A 120 -0.29 -11.95 -9.86
C SER A 120 -0.42 -13.41 -10.32
N ALA A 121 0.56 -14.26 -9.99
CA ALA A 121 0.56 -15.68 -10.33
C ALA A 121 -0.61 -16.43 -9.66
N ILE A 122 -0.82 -16.22 -8.36
CA ILE A 122 -1.93 -16.82 -7.61
C ILE A 122 -3.28 -16.28 -8.12
N SER A 123 -3.37 -14.99 -8.43
CA SER A 123 -4.58 -14.41 -9.04
C SER A 123 -4.93 -15.06 -10.38
N TYR A 124 -3.93 -15.28 -11.23
CA TYR A 124 -4.08 -15.94 -12.52
C TYR A 124 -4.48 -17.42 -12.39
N PHE A 125 -3.89 -18.14 -11.45
CA PHE A 125 -4.24 -19.52 -11.12
C PHE A 125 -5.71 -19.64 -10.68
N LEU A 126 -6.14 -18.83 -9.72
CA LEU A 126 -7.52 -18.84 -9.22
C LEU A 126 -8.54 -18.47 -10.32
N GLU A 127 -8.21 -17.52 -11.22
CA GLU A 127 -9.06 -17.20 -12.37
C GLU A 127 -9.26 -18.40 -13.32
N ARG A 128 -8.25 -19.27 -13.46
CA ARG A 128 -8.33 -20.49 -14.29
C ARG A 128 -9.12 -21.60 -13.63
N GLU A 129 -8.89 -21.87 -12.34
CA GLU A 129 -9.61 -22.90 -11.58
C GLU A 129 -11.10 -22.56 -11.41
N GLU A 130 -11.41 -21.29 -11.12
CA GLU A 130 -12.79 -20.83 -10.86
C GLU A 130 -13.55 -20.45 -12.14
N GLY A 131 -12.84 -20.27 -13.26
CA GLY A 131 -13.39 -19.82 -14.54
C GLY A 131 -13.87 -18.36 -14.55
N SER A 132 -13.50 -17.57 -13.54
CA SER A 132 -13.81 -16.14 -13.44
C SER A 132 -12.76 -15.40 -12.61
N PRO A 133 -12.44 -14.12 -12.92
CA PRO A 133 -11.40 -13.38 -12.21
C PRO A 133 -11.68 -13.21 -10.72
N ALA A 134 -10.71 -13.58 -9.89
CA ALA A 134 -10.83 -13.56 -8.44
C ALA A 134 -11.01 -12.15 -7.85
N THR A 135 -11.75 -12.02 -6.76
CA THR A 135 -11.85 -10.79 -5.94
C THR A 135 -11.78 -11.18 -4.47
N LEU A 136 -10.64 -10.88 -3.84
CA LEU A 136 -10.25 -11.39 -2.52
C LEU A 136 -9.11 -10.55 -1.91
N LEU A 137 -8.87 -10.73 -0.62
CA LEU A 137 -7.59 -10.40 0.00
C LEU A 137 -6.71 -11.65 -0.02
N LEU A 138 -5.53 -11.54 -0.61
CA LEU A 138 -4.52 -12.60 -0.57
C LEU A 138 -3.50 -12.25 0.52
N ILE A 139 -3.31 -13.14 1.49
CA ILE A 139 -2.44 -12.90 2.66
C ILE A 139 -1.30 -13.90 2.63
N TYR A 140 -0.08 -13.39 2.45
CA TYR A 140 1.16 -14.12 2.71
C TYR A 140 1.47 -14.07 4.21
N VAL A 141 1.72 -15.23 4.81
CA VAL A 141 2.15 -15.35 6.20
C VAL A 141 3.60 -15.86 6.19
N GLY A 142 4.57 -14.95 6.31
CA GLY A 142 5.99 -15.27 6.42
C GLY A 142 6.54 -15.03 7.83
N GLN A 143 7.71 -15.60 8.15
CA GLN A 143 8.28 -15.61 9.52
C GLN A 143 8.45 -14.20 10.11
N LYS A 144 8.92 -13.25 9.29
CA LYS A 144 9.17 -11.85 9.68
C LYS A 144 8.14 -10.86 9.16
N LYS A 145 7.43 -11.18 8.07
CA LYS A 145 6.55 -10.24 7.35
C LYS A 145 5.19 -10.83 7.04
N LEU A 146 4.14 -10.02 7.23
CA LEU A 146 2.80 -10.25 6.69
C LEU A 146 2.63 -9.38 5.45
N VAL A 147 2.14 -9.96 4.35
CA VAL A 147 1.78 -9.20 3.14
C VAL A 147 0.31 -9.42 2.83
N VAL A 148 -0.44 -8.33 2.73
CA VAL A 148 -1.86 -8.35 2.37
C VAL A 148 -2.03 -7.68 1.00
N SER A 149 -2.41 -8.46 -0.01
CA SER A 149 -2.65 -7.99 -1.38
C SER A 149 -4.15 -7.92 -1.68
N LEU A 150 -4.63 -6.72 -2.01
CA LEU A 150 -6.00 -6.50 -2.48
C LEU A 150 -6.10 -6.89 -3.95
N ILE A 151 -6.82 -7.97 -4.23
CA ILE A 151 -7.10 -8.44 -5.60
C ILE A 151 -8.56 -8.14 -5.93
N ARG A 152 -8.79 -7.40 -7.03
CA ARG A 152 -10.13 -7.17 -7.58
C ARG A 152 -10.15 -7.53 -9.06
N VAL A 153 -11.13 -8.35 -9.46
CA VAL A 153 -11.35 -8.82 -10.84
C VAL A 153 -10.05 -9.33 -11.49
N GLY A 154 -9.29 -10.17 -10.77
CA GLY A 154 -8.07 -10.80 -11.26
C GLY A 154 -6.88 -9.85 -11.47
N ARG A 155 -6.89 -8.68 -10.81
CA ARG A 155 -5.79 -7.71 -10.76
C ARG A 155 -5.43 -7.35 -9.32
N VAL A 156 -4.13 -7.27 -9.07
CA VAL A 156 -3.54 -6.74 -7.83
C VAL A 156 -3.67 -5.22 -7.86
N GLN A 157 -4.39 -4.63 -6.89
CA GLN A 157 -4.59 -3.18 -6.81
C GLN A 157 -3.60 -2.49 -5.86
N GLN A 158 -3.32 -3.13 -4.73
CA GLN A 158 -2.43 -2.61 -3.68
C GLN A 158 -1.93 -3.79 -2.85
N SER A 159 -0.64 -3.82 -2.53
CA SER A 159 -0.04 -4.78 -1.60
C SER A 159 0.54 -4.03 -0.40
N ILE A 160 0.07 -4.37 0.80
CA ILE A 160 0.55 -3.81 2.07
C ILE A 160 1.48 -4.82 2.72
N THR A 161 2.70 -4.41 3.04
CA THR A 161 3.62 -5.20 3.86
C THR A 161 3.70 -4.60 5.27
N VAL A 162 3.72 -5.47 6.29
CA VAL A 162 4.00 -5.13 7.68
C VAL A 162 4.94 -6.17 8.29
N GLU A 163 5.77 -5.74 9.25
CA GLU A 163 6.53 -6.67 10.09
C GLU A 163 5.58 -7.50 10.96
N ARG A 164 5.95 -8.75 11.25
CA ARG A 164 5.17 -9.68 12.07
C ARG A 164 5.22 -9.31 13.53
N GLY A 165 4.04 -9.13 14.12
CA GLY A 165 3.85 -9.07 15.56
C GLY A 165 3.57 -10.45 16.15
N ALA A 166 3.15 -10.46 17.42
CA ALA A 166 2.77 -11.67 18.13
C ALA A 166 1.40 -12.25 17.70
N SER A 167 0.67 -11.61 16.78
CA SER A 167 -0.63 -12.07 16.29
C SER A 167 -0.92 -11.55 14.89
N VAL A 168 -1.13 -12.47 13.95
CA VAL A 168 -1.51 -12.16 12.56
C VAL A 168 -2.80 -11.34 12.49
N GLY A 169 -3.72 -11.48 13.47
CA GLY A 169 -4.92 -10.64 13.55
C GLY A 169 -4.60 -9.16 13.75
N ALA A 170 -3.67 -8.82 14.64
CA ALA A 170 -3.25 -7.43 14.89
C ALA A 170 -2.44 -6.85 13.73
N ASP A 171 -1.61 -7.67 13.09
CA ASP A 171 -0.85 -7.32 11.89
C ASP A 171 -1.80 -7.03 10.70
N LEU A 172 -2.88 -7.83 10.58
CA LEU A 172 -3.95 -7.61 9.62
C LEU A 172 -4.79 -6.36 9.93
N GLU A 173 -5.13 -6.08 11.19
CA GLU A 173 -5.78 -4.81 11.57
C GLU A 173 -4.95 -3.59 11.19
N THR A 174 -3.63 -3.68 11.37
CA THR A 174 -2.68 -2.64 10.96
C THR A 174 -2.62 -2.50 9.44
N SER A 175 -2.70 -3.61 8.72
CA SER A 175 -2.70 -3.63 7.25
C SER A 175 -4.01 -3.07 6.66
N ILE A 176 -5.17 -3.40 7.24
CA ILE A 176 -6.50 -2.90 6.84
C ILE A 176 -6.52 -1.37 6.81
N LYS A 177 -5.94 -0.71 7.82
CA LYS A 177 -5.88 0.76 7.95
C LYS A 177 -5.05 1.45 6.86
N LYS A 178 -4.19 0.72 6.13
CA LYS A 178 -3.31 1.26 5.08
C LYS A 178 -3.89 1.15 3.66
N PHE A 179 -5.01 0.44 3.48
CA PHE A 179 -5.68 0.37 2.18
C PHE A 179 -6.42 1.66 1.86
N GLN A 180 -6.30 2.11 0.61
CA GLN A 180 -7.07 3.26 0.08
C GLN A 180 -8.48 2.85 -0.39
N ALA A 181 -8.98 1.70 0.06
CA ALA A 181 -10.21 1.08 -0.40
C ALA A 181 -11.24 0.99 0.74
N GLU A 182 -12.39 1.64 0.55
CA GLU A 182 -13.47 1.71 1.56
C GLU A 182 -14.11 0.35 1.86
N ILE A 183 -14.15 -0.54 0.88
CA ILE A 183 -14.75 -1.87 1.00
C ILE A 183 -13.74 -2.92 0.53
N LEU A 184 -13.33 -3.79 1.44
CA LEU A 184 -12.45 -4.92 1.20
C LEU A 184 -13.28 -6.18 0.90
N PRO A 185 -12.79 -7.10 0.05
CA PRO A 185 -13.50 -8.35 -0.26
C PRO A 185 -13.71 -9.24 0.98
N SER A 186 -14.93 -9.74 1.17
CA SER A 186 -15.25 -10.76 2.21
C SER A 186 -14.77 -12.18 1.85
N ARG A 187 -13.64 -12.30 1.14
CA ARG A 187 -12.92 -13.55 0.89
C ARG A 187 -11.45 -13.29 1.16
N ILE A 188 -10.87 -14.09 2.05
CA ILE A 188 -9.46 -14.08 2.42
C ILE A 188 -8.88 -15.43 2.01
N VAL A 189 -7.76 -15.40 1.29
CA VAL A 189 -6.96 -16.59 0.97
C VAL A 189 -5.61 -16.41 1.65
N LEU A 190 -5.31 -17.28 2.61
CA LEU A 190 -4.00 -17.39 3.24
C LEU A 190 -3.09 -18.25 2.36
N TYR A 191 -1.82 -17.89 2.26
CA TYR A 191 -0.81 -18.74 1.64
C TYR A 191 0.54 -18.58 2.34
N ASP A 192 1.38 -19.58 2.09
CA ASP A 192 2.73 -19.75 2.61
C ASP A 192 2.86 -20.23 4.07
N GLU A 193 3.79 -21.15 4.28
CA GLU A 193 3.79 -22.10 5.41
C GLU A 193 4.87 -21.80 6.45
N SER A 194 5.09 -20.51 6.77
CA SER A 194 6.00 -20.13 7.86
C SER A 194 5.46 -20.40 9.26
N ASP A 195 4.17 -20.73 9.36
CA ASP A 195 3.39 -20.91 10.58
C ASP A 195 2.28 -21.94 10.32
N ASP A 196 1.67 -22.43 11.41
CA ASP A 196 0.43 -23.23 11.33
C ASP A 196 -0.72 -22.35 10.81
N LEU A 197 -0.93 -22.40 9.49
CA LEU A 197 -1.96 -21.62 8.80
C LEU A 197 -3.39 -21.95 9.26
N GLU A 198 -3.65 -23.15 9.82
CA GLU A 198 -4.97 -23.48 10.37
C GLU A 198 -5.20 -22.76 11.70
N ASN A 199 -4.17 -22.65 12.57
CA ASN A 199 -4.26 -21.79 13.76
C ASN A 199 -4.45 -20.31 13.37
N VAL A 200 -3.71 -19.82 12.38
CA VAL A 200 -3.89 -18.45 11.85
C VAL A 200 -5.31 -18.24 11.33
N ARG A 201 -5.84 -19.22 10.57
CA ARG A 201 -7.21 -19.20 10.05
C ARG A 201 -8.26 -19.17 11.17
N GLU A 202 -8.11 -20.00 12.20
CA GLU A 202 -8.99 -20.02 13.37
C GLU A 202 -8.95 -18.70 14.14
N ASP A 203 -7.77 -18.09 14.33
CA ASP A 203 -7.65 -16.79 14.99
C ASP A 203 -8.25 -15.65 14.17
N LEU A 204 -8.07 -15.65 12.84
CA LEU A 204 -8.76 -14.72 11.94
C LEU A 204 -10.29 -14.92 11.99
N LEU A 205 -10.80 -16.15 12.08
CA LEU A 205 -12.24 -16.41 12.22
C LEU A 205 -12.81 -15.91 13.56
N ARG A 206 -11.99 -15.79 14.61
CA ARG A 206 -12.37 -15.23 15.92
C ARG A 206 -12.37 -13.70 15.99
N MET A 207 -11.82 -13.01 14.99
CA MET A 207 -11.80 -11.54 14.97
C MET A 207 -13.21 -10.94 15.00
N SER A 208 -13.35 -9.74 15.59
CA SER A 208 -14.61 -9.01 15.67
C SER A 208 -14.98 -8.32 14.35
N TRP A 209 -15.08 -9.08 13.24
CA TRP A 209 -15.30 -8.55 11.88
C TRP A 209 -16.42 -7.52 11.76
N HIS A 210 -17.50 -7.66 12.54
CA HIS A 210 -18.61 -6.72 12.62
C HIS A 210 -18.24 -5.29 13.08
N LYS A 211 -17.03 -5.08 13.62
CA LYS A 211 -16.48 -3.76 14.01
C LYS A 211 -15.65 -3.10 12.91
N HIS A 212 -15.31 -3.82 11.84
CA HIS A 212 -14.50 -3.31 10.74
C HIS A 212 -15.41 -2.80 9.63
N ALA A 213 -15.62 -1.48 9.59
CA ALA A 213 -16.46 -0.82 8.57
C ALA A 213 -16.01 -1.16 7.12
N SER A 214 -14.74 -1.51 6.92
CA SER A 214 -14.18 -1.94 5.65
C SER A 214 -14.72 -3.27 5.12
N PHE A 215 -15.48 -4.05 5.90
CA PHE A 215 -16.04 -5.34 5.47
C PHE A 215 -17.57 -5.33 5.58
N LEU A 216 -18.26 -5.45 4.44
CA LEU A 216 -19.73 -5.57 4.39
C LEU A 216 -20.25 -6.85 5.08
N HIS A 217 -19.46 -7.92 5.02
CA HIS A 217 -19.78 -9.23 5.58
C HIS A 217 -18.53 -9.85 6.22
N THR A 218 -18.72 -10.68 7.25
CA THR A 218 -17.66 -11.53 7.82
C THR A 218 -16.92 -12.29 6.70
N PRO A 219 -15.59 -12.15 6.58
CA PRO A 219 -14.84 -12.81 5.52
C PRO A 219 -14.87 -14.34 5.65
N LYS A 220 -14.94 -15.02 4.50
CA LYS A 220 -14.58 -16.44 4.41
C LYS A 220 -13.05 -16.54 4.34
N VAL A 221 -12.44 -17.27 5.27
CA VAL A 221 -10.99 -17.52 5.30
C VAL A 221 -10.71 -18.93 4.76
N GLU A 222 -9.89 -18.98 3.70
CA GLU A 222 -9.45 -20.17 2.98
C GLU A 222 -7.91 -20.26 3.05
N ILE A 223 -7.34 -21.45 2.96
CA ILE A 223 -5.88 -21.67 2.82
C ILE A 223 -5.61 -22.20 1.41
N LEU A 224 -4.60 -21.65 0.75
CA LEU A 224 -4.05 -22.14 -0.50
C LEU A 224 -2.85 -23.06 -0.21
N PRO A 225 -2.94 -24.39 -0.43
CA PRO A 225 -1.85 -25.31 -0.10
C PRO A 225 -0.58 -25.03 -0.91
N SER A 226 0.60 -25.28 -0.34
CA SER A 226 1.89 -25.08 -1.01
C SER A 226 1.96 -25.72 -2.42
N GLU A 227 1.40 -26.92 -2.60
CA GLU A 227 1.28 -27.58 -3.92
C GLU A 227 0.68 -26.69 -5.02
N LYS A 228 -0.31 -25.87 -4.67
CA LYS A 228 -1.00 -24.96 -5.59
C LYS A 228 -0.25 -23.65 -5.82
N ILE A 229 0.62 -23.24 -4.89
CA ILE A 229 1.57 -22.14 -5.13
C ILE A 229 2.52 -22.57 -6.26
N PHE A 230 3.11 -23.76 -6.18
CA PHE A 230 3.99 -24.28 -7.25
C PHE A 230 3.28 -24.35 -8.62
N GLU A 231 2.01 -24.78 -8.67
CA GLU A 231 1.21 -24.76 -9.90
C GLU A 231 1.00 -23.32 -10.42
N ALA A 232 0.66 -22.38 -9.54
CA ALA A 232 0.43 -20.98 -9.91
C ALA A 232 1.68 -20.32 -10.50
N LEU A 233 2.84 -20.50 -9.86
CA LEU A 233 4.11 -19.93 -10.31
C LEU A 233 4.51 -20.48 -11.69
N VAL A 234 4.43 -21.80 -11.92
CA VAL A 234 4.73 -22.40 -13.23
C VAL A 234 3.76 -21.95 -14.32
N GLN A 235 2.45 -21.92 -14.03
CA GLN A 235 1.46 -21.52 -15.02
C GLN A 235 1.63 -20.07 -15.45
N ALA A 236 1.99 -19.18 -14.51
CA ALA A 236 2.29 -17.79 -14.79
C ALA A 236 3.62 -17.65 -15.55
N ALA A 237 4.70 -18.27 -15.08
CA ALA A 237 6.03 -18.23 -15.71
C ALA A 237 6.02 -18.77 -17.14
N GLY A 238 5.24 -19.83 -17.39
CA GLY A 238 5.06 -20.41 -18.71
C GLY A 238 4.45 -19.46 -19.75
N CYS A 239 3.68 -18.44 -19.33
CA CYS A 239 3.12 -17.44 -20.26
C CYS A 239 4.22 -16.75 -21.10
N SER A 240 5.37 -16.45 -20.49
CA SER A 240 6.56 -15.85 -21.12
C SER A 240 7.16 -16.68 -22.28
N PHE A 241 6.77 -17.95 -22.40
CA PHE A 241 7.31 -18.88 -23.40
C PHE A 241 6.25 -19.41 -24.39
N THR A 242 4.97 -19.02 -24.23
CA THR A 242 3.92 -19.45 -25.15
C THR A 242 4.07 -18.86 -26.56
N LYS A 243 3.65 -19.61 -27.59
CA LYS A 243 3.74 -19.18 -29.00
C LYS A 243 3.07 -17.83 -29.27
N ASP A 244 1.95 -17.53 -28.60
CA ASP A 244 1.20 -16.29 -28.79
C ASP A 244 2.04 -15.06 -28.39
N TYR A 245 2.75 -15.13 -27.26
CA TYR A 245 3.68 -14.08 -26.80
C TYR A 245 4.91 -13.95 -27.71
N GLN A 246 5.47 -15.08 -28.16
CA GLN A 246 6.63 -15.13 -29.05
C GLN A 246 6.36 -14.54 -30.45
N ILE A 247 5.13 -14.67 -30.97
CA ILE A 247 4.70 -14.04 -32.23
C ILE A 247 4.65 -12.50 -32.08
N GLN A 248 4.13 -12.00 -30.95
CA GLN A 248 4.03 -10.56 -30.70
C GLN A 248 5.40 -9.90 -30.44
N ARG A 249 6.32 -10.57 -29.73
CA ARG A 249 7.69 -10.06 -29.53
C ARG A 249 8.44 -9.82 -30.84
N LYS A 250 8.25 -10.71 -31.84
CA LYS A 250 8.78 -10.54 -33.20
C LYS A 250 8.14 -9.39 -33.99
N GLN A 251 6.88 -9.05 -33.72
CA GLN A 251 6.21 -7.90 -34.33
C GLN A 251 6.64 -6.55 -33.71
N LEU A 252 7.16 -6.57 -32.47
CA LEU A 252 7.69 -5.41 -31.76
C LEU A 252 9.19 -5.15 -31.97
N GLY A 253 9.87 -5.94 -32.81
CA GLY A 253 11.26 -5.69 -33.21
C GLY A 253 12.32 -6.00 -32.15
N ILE A 254 12.01 -6.82 -31.14
CA ILE A 254 12.95 -7.23 -30.09
C ILE A 254 13.58 -8.57 -30.51
N GLU A 255 14.79 -8.54 -31.09
CA GLU A 255 15.52 -9.74 -31.51
C GLU A 255 16.22 -10.47 -30.34
N GLU A 256 16.48 -11.77 -30.52
CA GLU A 256 17.29 -12.58 -29.60
C GLU A 256 18.77 -12.51 -30.03
N GLU A 257 19.63 -11.90 -29.21
CA GLU A 257 21.08 -12.14 -29.32
C GLU A 257 21.41 -13.57 -28.86
N THR A 258 21.46 -14.50 -29.82
CA THR A 258 22.03 -15.84 -29.61
C THR A 258 23.54 -15.76 -29.72
N SER A 259 24.21 -15.52 -28.59
CA SER A 259 25.67 -15.58 -28.51
C SER A 259 26.18 -17.02 -28.67
N GLY A 260 27.05 -17.24 -29.66
CA GLY A 260 27.93 -18.42 -29.71
C GLY A 260 27.97 -19.18 -31.05
N THR A 261 29.13 -19.11 -31.72
CA THR A 261 29.71 -20.07 -32.69
C THR A 261 29.58 -19.86 -34.21
N VAL A 262 30.12 -18.75 -34.73
CA VAL A 262 30.85 -18.77 -36.04
C VAL A 262 32.13 -17.90 -35.99
N GLU A 263 33.05 -18.21 -35.07
CA GLU A 263 34.40 -17.61 -35.07
C GLU A 263 35.48 -18.70 -35.11
N ALA A 264 35.36 -19.58 -36.11
CA ALA A 264 36.30 -20.69 -36.31
C ALA A 264 36.59 -21.00 -37.80
N GLU A 265 36.32 -20.09 -38.74
CA GLU A 265 36.67 -20.33 -40.16
C GLU A 265 36.87 -19.05 -41.01
N ARG A 266 37.65 -18.07 -40.52
CA ARG A 266 38.11 -16.94 -41.35
C ARG A 266 39.48 -16.33 -41.02
N GLN A 267 40.37 -17.11 -40.40
CA GLN A 267 41.82 -16.82 -40.37
C GLN A 267 42.59 -17.87 -41.18
N ARG A 268 42.45 -17.81 -42.51
CA ARG A 268 43.40 -18.36 -43.50
C ARG A 268 43.00 -17.89 -44.90
N ASN A 269 43.54 -16.73 -45.32
CA ASN A 269 44.16 -16.49 -46.63
C ASN A 269 44.37 -14.98 -46.88
N MET A 270 45.59 -14.61 -47.28
CA MET A 270 45.96 -13.44 -48.10
C MET A 270 45.72 -12.03 -47.45
N THR A 271 46.71 -11.18 -47.15
CA THR A 271 47.94 -10.79 -47.90
C THR A 271 47.53 -10.29 -49.30
N GLU A 272 47.63 -9.02 -49.68
CA GLU A 272 48.73 -8.06 -49.48
C GLU A 272 48.33 -6.65 -50.02
N HIS A 273 49.14 -5.59 -49.75
CA HIS A 273 49.18 -4.29 -50.48
C HIS A 273 47.92 -3.36 -50.43
N ALA A 274 48.01 -2.02 -50.32
CA ALA A 274 49.15 -1.10 -50.20
C ALA A 274 48.81 0.22 -49.42
N LYS A 275 49.84 1.06 -49.25
CA LYS A 275 49.99 2.25 -48.36
C LYS A 275 49.15 3.52 -48.69
N PRO A 276 49.15 4.55 -47.78
CA PRO A 276 48.08 5.58 -47.65
C PRO A 276 48.52 7.03 -47.98
N LYS A 277 47.63 8.03 -47.77
CA LYS A 277 47.88 9.39 -47.19
C LYS A 277 46.57 10.25 -47.17
N HIS A 278 46.17 10.89 -46.04
CA HIS A 278 46.37 12.34 -45.65
C HIS A 278 45.34 13.31 -46.36
N TYR A 279 44.93 14.51 -45.89
CA TYR A 279 45.40 15.45 -44.86
C TYR A 279 44.21 16.28 -44.22
N GLU A 280 44.44 16.82 -43.01
CA GLU A 280 44.08 18.14 -42.44
C GLU A 280 42.73 18.89 -42.66
N THR A 281 42.00 19.08 -41.54
CA THR A 281 41.73 20.36 -40.82
C THR A 281 41.29 21.65 -41.57
N THR A 282 40.18 22.26 -41.13
CA THR A 282 40.07 23.72 -40.84
C THR A 282 38.82 24.05 -40.00
N HIS A 283 38.89 25.05 -39.11
CA HIS A 283 37.77 25.60 -38.33
C HIS A 283 37.36 26.98 -38.86
N THR A 284 36.05 27.29 -38.91
CA THR A 284 35.50 28.67 -38.83
C THR A 284 34.03 28.69 -38.38
N VAL A 285 33.55 29.87 -37.96
CA VAL A 285 32.40 30.14 -37.07
C VAL A 285 31.66 31.40 -37.61
N HIS A 286 30.34 31.61 -37.60
CA HIS A 286 29.19 31.07 -36.83
C HIS A 286 27.84 31.21 -37.59
N HIS A 287 26.72 30.71 -37.01
CA HIS A 287 25.29 31.10 -37.19
C HIS A 287 24.69 31.10 -38.63
N THR A 288 23.62 30.36 -38.96
CA THR A 288 22.25 30.49 -38.39
C THR A 288 21.37 29.23 -38.54
N GLU A 289 20.50 29.02 -37.55
CA GLU A 289 19.16 28.39 -37.53
C GLU A 289 18.74 27.15 -38.38
N THR A 290 18.40 26.10 -37.62
CA THR A 290 17.33 25.08 -37.78
C THR A 290 17.58 23.71 -38.44
N LYS A 291 17.20 22.69 -37.65
CA LYS A 291 16.88 21.28 -37.96
C LYS A 291 18.03 20.31 -38.26
N GLU A 292 18.43 19.58 -37.21
CA GLU A 292 18.94 18.21 -37.30
C GLU A 292 18.11 17.27 -36.39
N PRO A 293 18.06 15.95 -36.70
CA PRO A 293 17.19 14.97 -36.03
C PRO A 293 17.73 14.55 -34.64
N PRO A 294 16.90 13.89 -33.80
CA PRO A 294 17.34 13.42 -32.49
C PRO A 294 18.51 12.42 -32.62
N LYS A 295 19.53 12.63 -31.79
CA LYS A 295 20.68 11.72 -31.66
C LYS A 295 20.25 10.40 -31.03
N ASN A 296 20.92 9.32 -31.43
CA ASN A 296 20.80 7.99 -30.84
C ASN A 296 20.71 8.05 -29.31
N ASP A 297 19.67 7.44 -28.76
CA ASP A 297 19.57 7.24 -27.32
C ASP A 297 20.72 6.34 -26.84
N ILE A 298 21.28 6.77 -25.71
CA ILE A 298 22.34 6.07 -24.99
C ILE A 298 21.74 4.79 -24.40
N ILE A 299 22.49 3.69 -24.49
CA ILE A 299 22.14 2.43 -23.83
C ILE A 299 22.06 2.70 -22.32
N ASN A 300 20.85 2.65 -21.78
CA ASN A 300 20.62 2.91 -20.36
C ASN A 300 20.83 1.63 -19.56
N GLU A 301 21.97 1.52 -18.85
CA GLU A 301 22.41 0.32 -18.12
C GLU A 301 21.48 -0.10 -16.95
N GLU A 302 20.44 0.68 -16.65
CA GLU A 302 19.50 0.46 -15.54
C GLU A 302 18.46 -0.65 -15.77
N THR A 303 18.42 -1.32 -16.93
CA THR A 303 17.39 -2.35 -17.21
C THR A 303 18.02 -3.68 -17.63
N PHE A 304 18.39 -4.50 -16.64
CA PHE A 304 18.97 -5.85 -16.84
C PHE A 304 17.90 -6.88 -17.28
N GLY A 305 17.21 -6.66 -18.40
CA GLY A 305 16.29 -7.62 -19.02
C GLY A 305 15.02 -8.01 -18.24
N PHE A 306 14.87 -7.57 -16.98
CA PHE A 306 13.75 -7.86 -16.10
C PHE A 306 12.47 -7.12 -16.54
N VAL A 307 11.83 -7.63 -17.60
CA VAL A 307 10.46 -7.27 -17.96
C VAL A 307 9.50 -8.02 -17.03
N ARG A 308 8.56 -7.29 -16.43
CA ARG A 308 7.48 -7.88 -15.61
C ARG A 308 6.59 -8.78 -16.46
N GLY A 309 6.68 -10.09 -16.25
CA GLY A 309 5.93 -11.14 -16.95
C GLY A 309 4.41 -11.03 -16.79
N ASP A 310 3.94 -10.33 -15.74
CA ASP A 310 2.52 -10.01 -15.55
C ASP A 310 1.93 -9.23 -16.74
N LYS A 311 2.76 -8.49 -17.51
CA LYS A 311 2.32 -7.83 -18.75
C LYS A 311 1.96 -8.85 -19.84
N ALA A 312 2.66 -9.99 -19.92
CA ALA A 312 2.27 -11.10 -20.78
C ALA A 312 0.96 -11.75 -20.33
N ILE A 313 0.68 -11.81 -19.02
CA ILE A 313 -0.62 -12.25 -18.49
C ILE A 313 -1.73 -11.28 -18.92
N GLU A 314 -1.52 -9.96 -18.78
CA GLU A 314 -2.47 -8.95 -19.25
C GLU A 314 -2.67 -8.95 -20.78
N GLU A 315 -1.59 -9.16 -21.54
CA GLU A 315 -1.63 -9.24 -23.00
C GLU A 315 -2.32 -10.52 -23.48
N ILE A 316 -2.13 -11.67 -22.82
CA ILE A 316 -2.91 -12.88 -23.08
C ILE A 316 -4.39 -12.68 -22.71
N LYS A 317 -4.70 -11.93 -21.65
CA LYS A 317 -6.09 -11.54 -21.31
C LYS A 317 -6.70 -10.63 -22.39
N LYS A 318 -5.93 -9.71 -22.99
CA LYS A 318 -6.35 -8.88 -24.15
C LYS A 318 -6.51 -9.71 -25.43
N ALA A 319 -5.50 -10.48 -25.81
CA ALA A 319 -5.54 -11.32 -27.01
C ALA A 319 -6.69 -12.35 -26.99
N LYS A 320 -7.03 -12.93 -25.84
CA LYS A 320 -8.22 -13.80 -25.68
C LYS A 320 -9.57 -13.07 -25.79
N LYS A 321 -9.58 -11.73 -25.74
CA LYS A 321 -10.73 -10.88 -26.04
C LYS A 321 -10.80 -10.56 -27.54
N ASP A 322 -9.65 -10.33 -28.18
CA ASP A 322 -9.57 -9.87 -29.57
C ASP A 322 -9.65 -11.01 -30.61
N ASN A 323 -9.17 -12.22 -30.29
CA ASN A 323 -9.05 -13.33 -31.25
C ASN A 323 -10.35 -14.13 -31.51
N ILE A 324 -11.53 -13.50 -31.39
CA ILE A 324 -12.81 -14.07 -31.85
C ILE A 324 -13.19 -13.44 -33.19
N ILE A 325 -12.39 -13.75 -34.23
CA ILE A 325 -12.75 -13.46 -35.62
C ILE A 325 -13.64 -14.60 -36.12
N ILE A 326 -14.90 -14.29 -36.39
CA ILE A 326 -15.77 -15.15 -37.20
C ILE A 326 -15.40 -14.86 -38.67
N PRO A 327 -14.99 -15.85 -39.48
CA PRO A 327 -14.84 -15.62 -40.92
C PRO A 327 -16.23 -15.40 -41.54
N GLU A 328 -16.47 -14.17 -41.97
CA GLU A 328 -17.65 -13.81 -42.76
C GLU A 328 -17.32 -13.89 -44.26
N ASN A 329 -18.25 -14.44 -45.04
CA ASN A 329 -18.17 -14.76 -46.47
C ASN A 329 -17.24 -15.93 -46.88
N ASP A 330 -17.84 -17.11 -47.02
CA ASP A 330 -17.92 -17.72 -48.36
C ASP A 330 -19.15 -18.64 -48.48
N ILE A 331 -20.25 -18.13 -49.06
CA ILE A 331 -21.44 -18.92 -49.41
C ILE A 331 -21.64 -18.85 -50.93
N SER A 332 -20.81 -19.57 -51.70
CA SER A 332 -21.17 -19.98 -53.07
C SER A 332 -20.25 -21.06 -53.67
N ALA A 333 -20.39 -22.31 -53.21
CA ALA A 333 -19.96 -23.48 -54.01
C ALA A 333 -20.89 -24.69 -53.73
N PRO A 334 -21.52 -25.29 -54.75
CA PRO A 334 -22.32 -26.50 -54.55
C PRO A 334 -21.41 -27.72 -54.43
N LEU A 335 -21.40 -28.36 -53.26
CA LEU A 335 -20.75 -29.66 -53.11
C LEU A 335 -21.56 -30.75 -53.81
N LYS A 336 -20.87 -31.55 -54.61
CA LYS A 336 -21.41 -32.75 -55.27
C LYS A 336 -21.65 -33.86 -54.24
N ASP A 337 -22.64 -34.70 -54.50
CA ASP A 337 -22.78 -35.99 -53.83
C ASP A 337 -21.56 -36.88 -54.12
N GLU A 338 -20.78 -37.18 -53.10
CA GLU A 338 -20.05 -38.44 -52.99
C GLU A 338 -20.59 -39.18 -51.77
N GLY A 339 -21.24 -40.33 -52.00
CA GLY A 339 -21.98 -41.05 -50.99
C GLY A 339 -21.07 -41.72 -49.96
N ILE A 340 -21.21 -41.33 -48.69
CA ILE A 340 -20.63 -42.06 -47.57
C ILE A 340 -21.59 -43.16 -47.13
N ASN A 341 -21.11 -44.40 -47.15
CA ASN A 341 -21.86 -45.59 -46.79
C ASN A 341 -22.21 -45.57 -45.29
N ILE A 342 -23.50 -45.65 -44.95
CA ILE A 342 -23.97 -45.57 -43.56
C ILE A 342 -23.91 -46.96 -42.94
N ASP A 343 -22.90 -47.18 -42.11
CA ASP A 343 -22.81 -48.40 -41.30
C ASP A 343 -23.99 -48.50 -40.30
N LYS A 344 -24.41 -49.74 -40.03
CA LYS A 344 -25.69 -50.02 -39.33
C LYS A 344 -25.73 -49.41 -37.93
N PRO A 345 -26.87 -48.83 -37.49
CA PRO A 345 -26.99 -48.28 -36.15
C PRO A 345 -26.86 -49.36 -35.07
N THR A 346 -25.92 -49.17 -34.16
CA THR A 346 -25.76 -49.97 -32.94
C THR A 346 -27.02 -49.87 -32.07
N LYS A 347 -27.54 -51.02 -31.61
CA LYS A 347 -28.78 -51.05 -30.80
C LYS A 347 -28.57 -50.38 -29.45
N ILE A 348 -29.27 -49.27 -29.21
CA ILE A 348 -29.36 -48.64 -27.89
C ILE A 348 -30.35 -49.45 -27.04
N ASN A 349 -29.86 -50.10 -25.98
CA ASN A 349 -30.72 -50.74 -24.98
C ASN A 349 -31.24 -49.68 -23.99
N LEU A 350 -32.55 -49.38 -24.03
CA LEU A 350 -33.20 -48.61 -22.98
C LEU A 350 -33.58 -49.54 -21.80
N PRO A 351 -33.50 -49.07 -20.54
CA PRO A 351 -34.04 -49.80 -19.40
C PRO A 351 -35.56 -49.92 -19.51
N GLY A 352 -36.09 -51.12 -19.24
CA GLY A 352 -37.51 -51.44 -19.44
C GLY A 352 -38.45 -50.66 -18.52
N ILE A 353 -39.17 -49.68 -19.08
CA ILE A 353 -40.25 -48.97 -18.40
C ILE A 353 -41.43 -49.93 -18.21
N LYS A 354 -41.76 -50.25 -16.95
CA LYS A 354 -42.98 -51.01 -16.61
C LYS A 354 -44.20 -50.10 -16.79
N ILE A 355 -44.89 -50.23 -17.92
CA ILE A 355 -46.15 -49.54 -18.18
C ILE A 355 -47.24 -50.14 -17.27
N PRO A 356 -47.95 -49.35 -16.45
CA PRO A 356 -49.06 -49.85 -15.64
C PRO A 356 -50.23 -50.31 -16.53
N GLN A 357 -50.89 -51.39 -16.15
CA GLN A 357 -52.03 -51.92 -16.90
C GLN A 357 -53.22 -50.95 -16.84
N ILE A 358 -53.55 -50.36 -17.99
CA ILE A 358 -54.72 -49.50 -18.16
C ILE A 358 -55.97 -50.40 -18.24
N PRO A 359 -57.03 -50.14 -17.46
CA PRO A 359 -58.28 -50.91 -17.56
C PRO A 359 -58.92 -50.71 -18.94
N SER A 360 -59.36 -51.81 -19.55
CA SER A 360 -59.92 -51.82 -20.90
C SER A 360 -61.31 -51.18 -20.96
N LEU A 361 -61.39 -49.97 -21.51
CA LEU A 361 -62.65 -49.32 -21.88
C LEU A 361 -63.23 -49.97 -23.16
N PRO A 362 -64.48 -50.49 -23.14
CA PRO A 362 -65.08 -51.15 -24.30
C PRO A 362 -65.68 -50.11 -25.26
N ILE A 363 -64.84 -49.42 -26.02
CA ILE A 363 -65.28 -48.43 -27.02
C ILE A 363 -65.15 -49.04 -28.42
N SER A 364 -66.30 -49.38 -29.02
CA SER A 364 -66.39 -49.86 -30.41
C SER A 364 -66.13 -48.71 -31.39
N LEU A 365 -64.86 -48.55 -31.77
CA LEU A 365 -64.41 -47.54 -32.72
C LEU A 365 -64.24 -48.17 -34.11
N PRO A 366 -64.73 -47.54 -35.21
CA PRO A 366 -64.55 -48.06 -36.56
C PRO A 366 -63.06 -48.16 -36.92
N LYS A 367 -62.70 -49.07 -37.83
CA LYS A 367 -61.29 -49.44 -38.14
C LYS A 367 -60.38 -48.27 -38.56
N LEU A 368 -60.95 -47.13 -38.97
CA LEU A 368 -60.21 -45.90 -39.29
C LEU A 368 -59.65 -45.17 -38.05
N SER A 369 -60.28 -45.34 -36.88
CA SER A 369 -59.97 -44.59 -35.65
C SER A 369 -58.63 -44.98 -35.03
N ILE A 370 -58.16 -46.21 -35.27
CA ILE A 370 -56.92 -46.77 -34.72
C ILE A 370 -55.69 -45.98 -35.19
N ILE A 371 -55.77 -45.32 -36.35
CA ILE A 371 -54.71 -44.48 -36.91
C ILE A 371 -54.90 -43.00 -36.52
N ILE A 372 -56.14 -42.54 -36.37
CA ILE A 372 -56.45 -41.12 -36.08
C ILE A 372 -56.09 -40.74 -34.64
N VAL A 373 -56.40 -41.59 -33.66
CA VAL A 373 -56.12 -41.32 -32.23
C VAL A 373 -54.62 -41.11 -31.93
N PRO A 374 -53.67 -41.97 -32.38
CA PRO A 374 -52.24 -41.73 -32.14
C PRO A 374 -51.73 -40.47 -32.86
N VAL A 375 -52.26 -40.12 -34.04
CA VAL A 375 -51.90 -38.87 -34.74
C VAL A 375 -52.36 -37.64 -33.93
N ILE A 376 -53.59 -37.64 -33.41
CA ILE A 376 -54.09 -36.55 -32.54
C ILE A 376 -53.27 -36.44 -31.25
N LEU A 377 -52.93 -37.56 -30.62
CA LEU A 377 -52.07 -37.56 -29.42
C LEU A 377 -50.66 -37.03 -29.72
N LEU A 378 -50.08 -37.36 -30.89
CA LEU A 378 -48.78 -36.86 -31.32
C LEU A 378 -48.83 -35.35 -31.57
N ILE A 379 -49.88 -34.84 -32.23
CA ILE A 379 -50.11 -33.40 -32.41
C ILE A 379 -50.25 -32.68 -31.05
N LEU A 380 -51.05 -33.23 -30.14
CA LEU A 380 -51.25 -32.64 -28.80
C LEU A 380 -49.95 -32.65 -27.97
N ALA A 381 -49.16 -33.73 -28.06
CA ALA A 381 -47.84 -33.82 -27.45
C ALA A 381 -46.86 -32.81 -28.07
N GLY A 382 -46.92 -32.59 -29.38
CA GLY A 382 -46.14 -31.55 -30.08
C GLY A 382 -46.50 -30.13 -29.64
N ILE A 383 -47.79 -29.80 -29.55
CA ILE A 383 -48.27 -28.50 -29.05
C ILE A 383 -47.86 -28.30 -27.59
N THR A 384 -48.04 -29.31 -26.74
CA THR A 384 -47.66 -29.27 -25.32
C THR A 384 -46.15 -29.13 -25.17
N GLY A 385 -45.37 -29.87 -25.95
CA GLY A 385 -43.91 -29.78 -25.97
C GLY A 385 -43.42 -28.40 -26.42
N TYR A 386 -44.03 -27.82 -27.45
CA TYR A 386 -43.73 -26.45 -27.92
C TYR A 386 -44.09 -25.41 -26.85
N PHE A 387 -45.26 -25.51 -26.22
CA PHE A 387 -45.68 -24.60 -25.15
C PHE A 387 -44.74 -24.65 -23.95
N LEU A 388 -44.34 -25.86 -23.52
CA LEU A 388 -43.35 -26.06 -22.45
C LEU A 388 -41.98 -25.50 -22.86
N TYR A 389 -41.51 -25.77 -24.08
CA TYR A 389 -40.26 -25.20 -24.61
C TYR A 389 -40.26 -23.66 -24.63
N TRP A 390 -41.39 -23.03 -24.97
CA TRP A 390 -41.51 -21.57 -25.04
C TRP A 390 -41.59 -20.90 -23.65
N THR A 391 -42.27 -21.53 -22.69
CA THR A 391 -42.65 -20.89 -21.41
C THR A 391 -41.82 -21.32 -20.20
N TYR A 392 -41.31 -22.56 -20.17
CA TYR A 392 -40.68 -23.14 -18.98
C TYR A 392 -39.21 -22.74 -18.74
N PRO A 393 -38.31 -22.71 -19.77
CA PRO A 393 -36.91 -22.38 -19.56
C PRO A 393 -36.75 -20.95 -19.05
N LYS A 394 -35.93 -20.75 -18.02
CA LYS A 394 -35.61 -19.42 -17.46
C LYS A 394 -34.14 -19.29 -17.14
N THR A 395 -33.55 -18.15 -17.50
CA THR A 395 -32.11 -17.91 -17.39
C THR A 395 -31.85 -16.49 -16.88
N THR A 396 -30.93 -16.35 -15.92
CA THR A 396 -30.36 -15.06 -15.55
C THR A 396 -28.99 -14.92 -16.20
N VAL A 397 -28.77 -13.81 -16.90
CA VAL A 397 -27.45 -13.41 -17.41
C VAL A 397 -27.00 -12.23 -16.56
N ASN A 398 -25.92 -12.40 -15.81
CA ASN A 398 -25.28 -11.33 -15.06
C ASN A 398 -24.08 -10.88 -15.89
N ILE A 399 -24.08 -9.65 -16.38
CA ILE A 399 -22.92 -9.02 -17.01
C ILE A 399 -22.12 -8.32 -15.93
N ILE A 400 -20.81 -8.48 -15.96
CA ILE A 400 -19.84 -7.83 -15.09
C ILE A 400 -19.19 -6.71 -15.90
N THR A 401 -19.23 -5.48 -15.39
CA THR A 401 -18.64 -4.31 -16.05
C THR A 401 -17.66 -3.63 -15.11
N TYR A 402 -16.58 -3.06 -15.65
CA TYR A 402 -15.70 -2.18 -14.88
C TYR A 402 -16.38 -0.82 -14.68
N ALA A 403 -16.33 -0.30 -13.46
CA ALA A 403 -16.58 1.10 -13.22
C ALA A 403 -15.42 1.95 -13.78
N LEU A 404 -15.73 3.16 -14.25
CA LEU A 404 -14.74 4.24 -14.20
C LEU A 404 -14.87 4.95 -12.87
N THR A 405 -13.77 5.43 -12.31
CA THR A 405 -13.79 6.37 -11.18
C THR A 405 -13.58 7.79 -11.69
N GLN A 406 -14.32 8.73 -11.12
CA GLN A 406 -14.15 10.16 -11.33
C GLN A 406 -13.84 10.81 -9.99
N ASN A 407 -12.65 11.40 -9.88
CA ASN A 407 -12.19 12.10 -8.69
C ASN A 407 -12.36 13.60 -8.94
N LEU A 408 -12.96 14.32 -7.99
CA LEU A 408 -13.20 15.75 -8.06
C LEU A 408 -12.82 16.40 -6.74
N GLU A 409 -11.87 17.34 -6.76
CA GLU A 409 -11.57 18.18 -5.60
C GLU A 409 -12.44 19.45 -5.62
N LYS A 410 -13.04 19.79 -4.47
CA LYS A 410 -13.89 20.97 -4.28
C LYS A 410 -13.65 21.62 -2.92
N GLU A 411 -13.57 22.96 -2.88
CA GLU A 411 -13.59 23.70 -1.61
C GLU A 411 -15.00 23.61 -0.99
N VAL A 412 -15.06 23.14 0.25
CA VAL A 412 -16.28 23.06 1.09
C VAL A 412 -16.07 23.93 2.33
N ILE A 413 -17.10 24.69 2.70
CA ILE A 413 -17.07 25.64 3.81
C ILE A 413 -18.03 25.19 4.90
N PHE A 414 -17.47 24.67 5.97
CA PHE A 414 -18.18 24.25 7.18
C PHE A 414 -18.47 25.48 8.04
N THR A 415 -19.74 25.75 8.36
CA THR A 415 -20.17 26.99 9.03
C THR A 415 -21.24 26.75 10.10
N LYS A 416 -21.28 27.63 11.11
CA LYS A 416 -22.35 27.67 12.13
C LYS A 416 -23.52 28.57 11.73
N ASP A 417 -23.41 29.30 10.61
CA ASP A 417 -24.44 30.23 10.14
C ASP A 417 -25.37 29.57 9.12
N ALA A 418 -26.55 29.16 9.58
CA ALA A 418 -27.59 28.55 8.74
C ALA A 418 -27.96 29.40 7.51
N LYS A 419 -27.86 30.73 7.56
CA LYS A 419 -28.21 31.61 6.43
C LYS A 419 -27.22 31.48 5.27
N LYS A 420 -25.96 31.18 5.55
CA LYS A 420 -24.95 30.90 4.51
C LYS A 420 -25.25 29.58 3.80
N VAL A 421 -25.69 28.56 4.55
CA VAL A 421 -26.09 27.25 4.01
C VAL A 421 -27.29 27.35 3.07
N GLU A 422 -28.28 28.17 3.40
CA GLU A 422 -29.45 28.41 2.51
C GLU A 422 -29.10 29.19 1.24
N THR A 423 -28.03 30.01 1.26
CA THR A 423 -27.71 30.96 0.17
C THR A 423 -26.58 30.48 -0.74
N GLY A 424 -25.64 29.66 -0.26
CA GLY A 424 -24.41 29.31 -0.96
C GLY A 424 -24.21 27.81 -1.19
N LYS A 425 -23.81 27.45 -2.42
CA LYS A 425 -23.71 26.05 -2.91
C LYS A 425 -22.57 25.20 -2.32
N ASN A 426 -21.70 25.80 -1.51
CA ASN A 426 -20.48 25.16 -0.98
C ASN A 426 -20.49 25.09 0.56
N PHE A 427 -21.60 25.46 1.23
CA PHE A 427 -21.66 25.53 2.69
C PHE A 427 -22.30 24.29 3.32
N ILE A 428 -21.74 23.83 4.44
CA ILE A 428 -22.27 22.72 5.25
C ILE A 428 -22.41 23.19 6.70
N MET A 429 -23.53 22.87 7.33
CA MET A 429 -23.76 23.18 8.75
C MET A 429 -22.87 22.31 9.64
N ILE A 430 -22.18 22.93 10.60
CA ILE A 430 -21.48 22.22 11.68
C ILE A 430 -22.17 22.36 13.04
N ASN A 431 -22.20 21.24 13.76
CA ASN A 431 -22.48 21.18 15.18
C ASN A 431 -21.17 21.32 15.97
N THR A 432 -21.27 21.80 17.21
CA THR A 432 -20.12 21.93 18.12
C THR A 432 -20.42 21.16 19.40
N THR A 433 -19.54 20.21 19.73
CA THR A 433 -19.61 19.43 20.97
C THR A 433 -18.37 19.76 21.79
N SER A 434 -18.56 20.31 22.99
CA SER A 434 -17.44 20.63 23.89
C SER A 434 -17.34 19.62 25.02
N GLU A 435 -16.13 19.16 25.34
CA GLU A 435 -15.86 18.34 26.52
C GLU A 435 -14.77 18.95 27.39
N ASP A 436 -15.03 19.01 28.70
CA ASP A 436 -14.07 19.45 29.72
C ASP A 436 -13.45 18.20 30.37
N VAL A 437 -12.12 18.04 30.24
CA VAL A 437 -11.39 16.91 30.82
C VAL A 437 -10.30 17.38 31.77
N SER A 438 -10.20 16.69 32.90
CA SER A 438 -9.12 16.87 33.87
C SER A 438 -8.21 15.64 33.95
N GLY A 439 -6.96 15.92 34.33
CA GLY A 439 -5.94 14.93 34.62
C GLY A 439 -4.87 15.51 35.55
N THR A 440 -4.08 14.62 36.12
CA THR A 440 -2.93 14.96 36.97
C THR A 440 -1.78 14.04 36.59
N LYS A 441 -0.57 14.58 36.53
CA LYS A 441 0.64 13.84 36.11
C LYS A 441 1.83 14.29 36.92
N THR A 442 2.65 13.32 37.35
CA THR A 442 3.86 13.55 38.14
C THR A 442 5.07 12.99 37.40
N VAL A 443 6.16 13.75 37.37
CA VAL A 443 7.46 13.33 36.80
C VAL A 443 8.60 13.70 37.76
N SER A 444 9.72 12.98 37.67
CA SER A 444 10.96 13.36 38.37
C SER A 444 11.54 14.65 37.80
N THR A 445 12.04 15.54 38.65
CA THR A 445 12.74 16.77 38.22
C THR A 445 14.14 16.46 37.69
N THR A 446 14.53 17.12 36.60
CA THR A 446 15.88 17.01 36.02
C THR A 446 16.79 18.19 36.38
N GLY A 447 16.20 19.32 36.79
CA GLY A 447 16.93 20.52 37.19
C GLY A 447 17.79 20.33 38.44
N LYS A 448 18.82 21.16 38.55
CA LYS A 448 19.70 21.26 39.72
C LYS A 448 19.77 22.70 40.21
N SER A 449 19.61 22.90 41.51
CA SER A 449 19.89 24.17 42.19
C SER A 449 21.07 23.96 43.15
N GLN A 450 21.84 25.02 43.40
CA GLN A 450 22.82 25.03 44.49
C GLN A 450 22.23 25.78 45.69
N ILE A 451 22.37 25.20 46.88
CA ILE A 451 22.05 25.83 48.15
C ILE A 451 23.23 25.76 49.09
N GLY A 452 23.34 26.76 49.97
CA GLY A 452 24.45 26.90 50.90
C GLY A 452 24.59 28.36 51.32
N ASP A 453 25.65 28.62 52.07
CA ASP A 453 25.89 29.88 52.73
C ASP A 453 26.93 30.72 51.98
N LYS A 454 26.83 32.04 52.16
CA LYS A 454 27.81 33.00 51.66
C LYS A 454 28.97 33.09 52.64
N ALA A 455 30.19 33.12 52.12
CA ALA A 455 31.33 33.48 52.96
C ALA A 455 31.21 34.92 53.43
N THR A 456 31.57 35.15 54.70
CA THR A 456 31.50 36.47 55.33
C THR A 456 32.84 36.82 55.97
N GLY A 457 33.14 38.11 56.06
CA GLY A 457 34.33 38.58 56.75
C GLY A 457 34.45 40.10 56.79
N GLU A 458 35.51 40.58 57.44
CA GLU A 458 35.83 41.99 57.59
C GLU A 458 36.99 42.38 56.66
N VAL A 459 36.85 43.53 55.99
CA VAL A 459 37.95 44.16 55.24
C VAL A 459 38.27 45.54 55.81
N THR A 460 39.55 45.86 55.89
CA THR A 460 40.01 47.24 55.99
C THR A 460 40.02 47.85 54.60
N LEU A 461 39.20 48.89 54.39
CA LEU A 461 39.23 49.75 53.22
C LEU A 461 40.32 50.81 53.39
N TYR A 462 40.98 51.19 52.29
CA TYR A 462 42.03 52.20 52.25
C TYR A 462 41.70 53.28 51.22
N ASN A 463 41.78 54.55 51.63
CA ASN A 463 41.68 55.71 50.77
C ASN A 463 43.07 56.35 50.59
N LYS A 464 43.54 56.40 49.35
CA LYS A 464 44.84 56.94 48.95
C LYS A 464 44.72 58.39 48.42
N THR A 465 43.51 58.95 48.40
CA THR A 465 43.22 60.30 47.91
C THR A 465 43.20 61.33 49.03
N LEU A 466 43.41 62.61 48.70
CA LEU A 466 43.36 63.73 49.65
C LEU A 466 41.92 64.18 50.00
N SER A 467 40.90 63.39 49.65
CA SER A 467 39.49 63.68 49.90
C SER A 467 38.78 62.54 50.60
N THR A 468 37.97 62.83 51.62
CA THR A 468 37.08 61.85 52.27
C THR A 468 36.10 61.26 51.26
N LYS A 469 35.85 59.95 51.35
CA LYS A 469 34.94 59.22 50.45
C LYS A 469 33.98 58.32 51.24
N THR A 470 32.69 58.43 50.94
CA THR A 470 31.67 57.48 51.38
C THR A 470 31.39 56.46 50.27
N PHE A 471 31.35 55.18 50.64
CA PHE A 471 30.91 54.07 49.82
C PHE A 471 29.57 53.56 50.36
N PRO A 472 28.50 53.51 49.55
CA PRO A 472 27.22 52.99 49.99
C PRO A 472 27.26 51.47 50.16
N LYS A 473 26.36 50.94 51.00
CA LYS A 473 26.00 49.53 51.09
C LYS A 473 25.80 48.93 49.70
N GLY A 474 26.33 47.73 49.50
CA GLY A 474 26.28 47.05 48.20
C GLY A 474 27.36 47.47 47.20
N SER A 475 28.26 48.42 47.53
CA SER A 475 29.44 48.68 46.68
C SER A 475 30.27 47.39 46.50
N ILE A 476 30.75 47.16 45.28
CA ILE A 476 31.36 45.89 44.88
C ILE A 476 32.88 45.95 45.01
N LEU A 477 33.42 45.04 45.81
CA LEU A 477 34.83 44.68 45.85
C LEU A 477 35.07 43.41 45.02
N LYS A 478 36.26 43.29 44.46
CA LYS A 478 36.73 42.11 43.71
C LYS A 478 38.01 41.54 44.31
N HIS A 479 38.12 40.23 44.25
CA HIS A 479 39.36 39.47 44.49
C HIS A 479 39.42 38.36 43.45
N SER A 480 40.38 38.42 42.52
CA SER A 480 40.37 37.60 41.30
C SER A 480 38.99 37.73 40.59
N ASP A 481 38.32 36.63 40.24
CA ASP A 481 36.99 36.64 39.64
C ASP A 481 35.83 36.78 40.65
N LEU A 482 36.12 36.67 41.95
CA LEU A 482 35.12 36.70 43.02
C LEU A 482 34.70 38.13 43.34
N GLN A 483 33.40 38.31 43.62
CA GLN A 483 32.80 39.59 43.99
C GLN A 483 32.29 39.55 45.42
N PHE A 484 32.44 40.66 46.12
CA PHE A 484 32.02 40.87 47.51
C PHE A 484 31.30 42.20 47.65
N THR A 485 30.32 42.29 48.56
CA THR A 485 29.47 43.48 48.73
C THR A 485 29.50 44.00 50.16
N LEU A 486 29.64 45.33 50.32
CA LEU A 486 29.55 46.02 51.62
C LEU A 486 28.19 45.80 52.30
N LYS A 487 28.17 45.48 53.60
CA LYS A 487 26.93 45.33 54.39
C LYS A 487 26.27 46.63 54.82
N GLU A 488 27.04 47.73 54.82
CA GLU A 488 26.66 49.04 55.35
C GLU A 488 27.40 50.16 54.62
N ASP A 489 26.94 51.41 54.81
CA ASP A 489 27.59 52.59 54.27
C ASP A 489 28.85 52.91 55.08
N VAL A 490 30.01 53.07 54.42
CA VAL A 490 31.28 53.36 55.11
C VAL A 490 31.96 54.58 54.53
N THR A 491 32.35 55.49 55.44
CA THR A 491 33.08 56.72 55.12
C THR A 491 34.53 56.58 55.53
N ILE A 492 35.43 56.72 54.56
CA ILE A 492 36.88 56.67 54.75
C ILE A 492 37.42 58.10 54.67
N ALA A 493 38.15 58.53 55.69
CA ALA A 493 38.87 59.81 55.69
C ALA A 493 39.86 59.91 54.52
N SER A 494 40.28 61.13 54.19
CA SER A 494 41.41 61.38 53.28
C SER A 494 42.71 60.77 53.79
N ALA A 495 43.65 60.51 52.88
CA ALA A 495 45.06 60.29 53.23
C ALA A 495 45.70 61.59 53.77
N SER A 496 46.64 61.45 54.70
CA SER A 496 47.40 62.55 55.29
C SER A 496 48.89 62.42 54.95
N ASP A 497 49.53 63.53 54.60
CA ASP A 497 50.99 63.58 54.45
C ASP A 497 51.66 63.63 55.83
N THR A 498 52.58 62.70 56.10
CA THR A 498 53.32 62.62 57.36
C THR A 498 54.76 63.13 57.24
N GLY A 499 55.15 63.72 56.10
CA GLY A 499 56.51 64.18 55.81
C GLY A 499 57.48 63.07 55.37
N GLU A 500 57.16 61.81 55.69
CA GLU A 500 57.87 60.61 55.22
C GLU A 500 57.06 59.80 54.19
N GLY A 501 55.79 60.17 53.95
CA GLY A 501 54.90 59.50 52.99
C GLY A 501 53.41 59.81 53.25
N LEU A 502 52.54 59.17 52.46
CA LEU A 502 51.08 59.28 52.62
C LEU A 502 50.57 58.19 53.57
N ALA A 503 50.08 58.60 54.74
CA ALA A 503 49.28 57.76 55.62
C ALA A 503 47.85 57.67 55.07
N TYR A 504 47.52 56.54 54.44
CA TYR A 504 46.19 56.31 53.87
C TYR A 504 45.09 56.32 54.94
N GLY A 505 43.96 56.94 54.63
CA GLY A 505 42.75 56.84 55.46
C GLY A 505 42.24 55.41 55.48
N LYS A 506 41.76 54.92 56.63
CA LYS A 506 41.30 53.54 56.82
C LYS A 506 39.93 53.49 57.46
N ALA A 507 39.13 52.49 57.08
CA ALA A 507 37.91 52.12 57.79
C ALA A 507 37.68 50.62 57.63
N ASN A 508 37.22 49.95 58.70
CA ASN A 508 36.82 48.55 58.62
C ASN A 508 35.35 48.43 58.23
N VAL A 509 34.99 47.34 57.56
CA VAL A 509 33.62 47.06 57.13
C VAL A 509 33.39 45.56 56.95
N ASN A 510 32.18 45.10 57.27
CA ASN A 510 31.79 43.73 57.00
C ASN A 510 31.30 43.57 55.55
N VAL A 511 31.69 42.46 54.91
CA VAL A 511 31.30 42.10 53.54
C VAL A 511 30.72 40.69 53.49
N ASP A 512 29.87 40.46 52.48
CA ASP A 512 29.46 39.12 52.04
C ASP A 512 30.02 38.82 50.66
N ALA A 513 30.30 37.55 50.38
CA ALA A 513 30.44 37.07 49.01
C ALA A 513 29.15 37.31 48.20
N ALA A 514 29.29 37.66 46.93
CA ALA A 514 28.16 37.85 46.02
C ALA A 514 27.43 36.52 45.76
N SER A 515 28.19 35.43 45.62
CA SER A 515 27.70 34.06 45.43
C SER A 515 27.85 33.22 46.71
N ILE A 516 27.05 32.18 46.84
CA ILE A 516 27.26 31.10 47.82
C ILE A 516 28.45 30.22 47.39
N GLY A 517 29.02 29.46 48.32
CA GLY A 517 30.02 28.43 48.00
C GLY A 517 31.37 28.58 48.71
N PRO A 518 32.17 27.49 48.74
CA PRO A 518 33.46 27.45 49.43
C PRO A 518 34.49 28.40 48.82
N GLU A 519 34.38 28.72 47.52
CA GLU A 519 35.26 29.68 46.82
C GLU A 519 35.28 31.07 47.46
N GLY A 520 34.21 31.47 48.16
CA GLY A 520 34.18 32.73 48.89
C GLY A 520 35.05 32.75 50.16
N ASN A 521 35.51 31.59 50.64
CA ASN A 521 36.36 31.49 51.84
C ASN A 521 37.80 31.83 51.48
N LEU A 522 38.19 33.06 51.75
CA LEU A 522 39.52 33.59 51.48
C LEU A 522 40.43 33.49 52.71
N VAL A 523 41.72 33.24 52.48
CA VAL A 523 42.75 33.31 53.53
C VAL A 523 42.92 34.75 54.05
N ALA A 524 43.48 34.90 55.25
CA ALA A 524 43.89 36.21 55.75
C ALA A 524 44.90 36.88 54.80
N ASP A 525 45.00 38.20 54.87
CA ASP A 525 45.88 39.04 54.05
C ASP A 525 45.59 39.09 52.53
N SER A 526 44.44 38.58 52.09
CA SER A 526 43.95 38.71 50.70
C SER A 526 43.64 40.18 50.36
N SER A 527 44.06 40.60 49.17
CA SER A 527 43.87 41.98 48.68
C SER A 527 42.67 42.07 47.75
N PHE A 528 41.92 43.16 47.87
CA PHE A 528 40.69 43.44 47.12
C PHE A 528 40.77 44.83 46.47
N TYR A 529 40.10 44.98 45.34
CA TYR A 529 39.98 46.23 44.60
C TYR A 529 38.50 46.59 44.38
N PHE A 530 38.20 47.87 44.27
CA PHE A 530 36.83 48.32 43.98
C PHE A 530 36.52 48.12 42.50
N LYS A 531 35.34 47.62 42.17
CA LYS A 531 34.94 47.37 40.77
C LYS A 531 34.99 48.64 39.91
N ASP A 532 34.58 49.77 40.48
CA ASP A 532 34.30 51.01 39.76
C ASP A 532 35.34 52.12 40.00
N PHE A 533 36.47 51.81 40.68
CA PHE A 533 37.53 52.76 41.00
C PHE A 533 38.92 52.14 40.84
N PRO A 534 39.96 52.92 40.46
CA PRO A 534 41.30 52.39 40.29
C PRO A 534 42.00 52.11 41.63
N ASP A 535 42.79 51.05 41.66
CA ASP A 535 43.59 50.58 42.80
C ASP A 535 44.55 51.65 43.36
N SER A 536 44.96 52.61 42.52
CA SER A 536 45.77 53.77 42.89
C SER A 536 45.04 54.76 43.81
N SER A 537 43.71 54.76 43.80
CA SER A 537 42.87 55.65 44.61
C SER A 537 42.26 54.94 45.81
N TYR A 538 41.77 53.71 45.64
CA TYR A 538 41.14 52.93 46.70
C TYR A 538 41.51 51.45 46.60
N SER A 539 41.74 50.81 47.73
CA SER A 539 41.98 49.36 47.82
C SER A 539 41.43 48.83 49.13
N ALA A 540 41.28 47.51 49.26
CA ALA A 540 40.85 46.88 50.49
C ALA A 540 41.67 45.61 50.78
N LYS A 541 41.71 45.18 52.04
CA LYS A 541 42.44 43.97 52.48
C LYS A 541 41.74 43.35 53.67
N ASN A 542 41.64 42.03 53.75
CA ASN A 542 41.15 41.36 54.96
C ASN A 542 42.31 41.06 55.94
N ASN A 543 42.05 41.25 57.23
CA ASN A 543 43.01 40.90 58.29
C ASN A 543 42.78 39.48 58.81
N ASN A 544 41.56 38.97 58.72
CA ASN A 544 41.15 37.63 59.13
C ASN A 544 40.60 36.86 57.92
N ALA A 545 40.71 35.53 57.94
CA ALA A 545 40.13 34.68 56.90
C ALA A 545 38.61 34.85 56.80
N PHE A 546 38.06 34.78 55.58
CA PHE A 546 36.62 34.71 55.36
C PHE A 546 36.17 33.27 55.52
N VAL A 547 35.04 33.09 56.20
CA VAL A 547 34.52 31.77 56.57
C VAL A 547 33.01 31.71 56.38
N GLY A 548 32.48 30.49 56.40
CA GLY A 548 31.04 30.21 56.29
C GLY A 548 30.54 29.98 54.87
N GLY A 549 31.37 30.12 53.84
CA GLY A 549 30.98 29.78 52.46
C GLY A 549 30.77 28.27 52.28
N THR A 550 29.57 27.86 51.91
CA THR A 550 29.19 26.45 51.65
C THR A 550 28.35 26.35 50.37
N SER A 551 28.38 25.20 49.69
CA SER A 551 27.47 24.90 48.57
C SER A 551 27.25 23.39 48.47
N ARG A 552 26.02 22.99 48.15
CA ARG A 552 25.63 21.63 47.77
C ARG A 552 24.60 21.67 46.66
N GLU A 553 24.66 20.73 45.74
CA GLU A 553 23.63 20.54 44.72
C GLU A 553 22.41 19.82 45.30
N ILE A 554 21.22 20.27 44.89
CA ILE A 554 19.93 19.65 45.17
C ILE A 554 19.12 19.52 43.88
N PRO A 555 18.27 18.49 43.75
CA PRO A 555 17.30 18.41 42.65
C PRO A 555 16.29 19.56 42.76
N SER A 556 15.95 20.16 41.63
CA SER A 556 15.03 21.29 41.56
C SER A 556 14.24 21.30 40.26
N VAL A 557 13.09 21.96 40.29
CA VAL A 557 12.22 22.08 39.12
C VAL A 557 12.88 22.96 38.05
N SER A 558 13.23 22.41 36.90
CA SER A 558 13.64 23.21 35.74
C SER A 558 12.43 23.78 34.99
N LYS A 559 12.65 24.76 34.09
CA LYS A 559 11.58 25.24 33.21
C LYS A 559 11.20 24.20 32.15
N GLU A 560 12.15 23.37 31.75
CA GLU A 560 11.98 22.27 30.80
C GLU A 560 11.10 21.16 31.40
N ASP A 561 11.31 20.79 32.67
CA ASP A 561 10.44 19.84 33.40
C ASP A 561 8.97 20.29 33.36
N GLN A 562 8.69 21.59 33.58
CA GLN A 562 7.34 22.13 33.50
C GLN A 562 6.75 22.07 32.09
N ASN A 563 7.54 22.41 31.07
CA ASN A 563 7.07 22.43 29.68
C ASN A 563 6.75 21.01 29.18
N ASN A 564 7.68 20.07 29.39
CA ASN A 564 7.53 18.69 28.94
C ASN A 564 6.38 17.97 29.66
N LEU A 565 6.17 18.28 30.95
CA LEU A 565 5.02 17.78 31.72
C LEU A 565 3.68 18.34 31.21
N GLU A 566 3.65 19.63 30.86
CA GLU A 566 2.47 20.29 30.29
C GLU A 566 2.11 19.73 28.92
N GLU A 567 3.08 19.61 28.01
CA GLU A 567 2.90 19.04 26.68
C GLU A 567 2.38 17.60 26.77
N SER A 568 3.08 16.74 27.52
CA SER A 568 2.72 15.32 27.66
C SER A 568 1.38 15.08 28.35
N LEU A 569 0.95 15.94 29.29
CA LEU A 569 -0.40 15.85 29.88
C LEU A 569 -1.46 16.44 28.95
N THR A 570 -1.13 17.46 28.16
CA THR A 570 -2.06 18.04 27.17
C THR A 570 -2.40 17.03 26.07
N GLU A 571 -1.41 16.32 25.51
CA GLU A 571 -1.64 15.26 24.50
C GLU A 571 -2.54 14.13 25.02
N GLU A 572 -2.30 13.68 26.25
CA GLU A 572 -3.07 12.64 26.93
C GLU A 572 -4.54 13.08 27.14
N LEU A 573 -4.74 14.33 27.59
CA LEU A 573 -6.07 14.91 27.76
C LEU A 573 -6.79 15.17 26.44
N VAL A 574 -6.10 15.63 25.39
CA VAL A 574 -6.69 15.81 24.05
C VAL A 574 -7.16 14.46 23.51
N THR A 575 -6.37 13.40 23.67
CA THR A 575 -6.75 12.04 23.26
C THR A 575 -8.00 11.55 23.99
N LYS A 576 -8.05 11.73 25.32
CA LYS A 576 -9.20 11.40 26.17
C LYS A 576 -10.46 12.19 25.80
N ALA A 577 -10.33 13.50 25.57
CA ALA A 577 -11.43 14.36 25.16
C ALA A 577 -11.96 13.98 23.77
N LYS A 578 -11.09 13.71 22.78
CA LYS A 578 -11.50 13.20 21.45
C LYS A 578 -12.30 11.90 21.56
N GLN A 579 -11.87 10.96 22.39
CA GLN A 579 -12.61 9.71 22.65
C GLN A 579 -14.00 9.97 23.25
N GLN A 580 -14.11 10.89 24.21
CA GLN A 580 -15.40 11.24 24.84
C GLN A 580 -16.33 12.03 23.92
N ILE A 581 -15.80 12.94 23.09
CA ILE A 581 -16.58 13.65 22.07
C ILE A 581 -17.11 12.65 21.03
N ASN A 582 -16.27 11.73 20.53
CA ASN A 582 -16.69 10.70 19.57
C ASN A 582 -17.81 9.79 20.10
N GLN A 583 -17.92 9.58 21.42
CA GLN A 583 -19.04 8.86 22.05
C GLN A 583 -20.35 9.67 22.11
N ARG A 584 -20.29 10.99 21.87
CA ARG A 584 -21.43 11.92 21.92
C ARG A 584 -21.82 12.51 20.56
N VAL A 585 -21.10 12.19 19.48
CA VAL A 585 -21.49 12.58 18.11
C VAL A 585 -22.80 11.88 17.75
N ASN A 586 -23.74 12.60 17.14
CA ASN A 586 -25.05 12.06 16.78
C ASN A 586 -24.93 10.99 15.68
N ALA A 587 -25.86 10.05 15.63
CA ALA A 587 -25.92 9.04 14.57
C ALA A 587 -26.09 9.72 13.19
N GLY A 588 -25.14 9.46 12.27
CA GLY A 588 -25.11 10.06 10.93
C GLY A 588 -24.30 11.37 10.82
N GLU A 589 -23.66 11.81 11.91
CA GLU A 589 -22.64 12.85 11.90
C GLU A 589 -21.22 12.28 11.88
N ILE A 590 -20.28 13.03 11.27
CA ILE A 590 -18.85 12.74 11.21
C ILE A 590 -18.10 13.88 11.91
N LEU A 591 -17.07 13.55 12.69
CA LEU A 591 -16.21 14.52 13.36
C LEU A 591 -15.10 15.05 12.42
N LEU A 592 -14.85 16.35 12.44
CA LEU A 592 -13.73 17.01 11.77
C LEU A 592 -12.45 16.87 12.61
N ASP A 593 -11.69 15.80 12.36
CA ASP A 593 -10.55 15.39 13.19
C ASP A 593 -9.37 16.40 13.21
N SER A 594 -9.28 17.24 12.19
CA SER A 594 -8.17 18.19 11.96
C SER A 594 -8.30 19.53 12.70
N LEU A 595 -9.45 19.83 13.31
CA LEU A 595 -9.67 21.08 14.03
C LEU A 595 -10.31 20.81 15.40
N SER A 596 -9.47 20.83 16.43
CA SER A 596 -9.90 20.77 17.83
C SER A 596 -9.41 22.02 18.54
N ASP A 597 -10.32 22.94 18.85
CA ASP A 597 -9.97 24.15 19.60
C ASP A 597 -9.76 23.77 21.07
N ILE A 598 -8.49 23.74 21.48
CA ILE A 598 -8.06 23.49 22.86
C ILE A 598 -8.03 24.81 23.61
N SER A 599 -8.67 24.85 24.77
CA SER A 599 -8.53 25.95 25.74
C SER A 599 -8.21 25.41 27.12
N ILE A 600 -7.28 26.04 27.83
CA ILE A 600 -6.87 25.62 29.18
C ILE A 600 -7.83 26.27 30.18
N SER A 601 -8.66 25.47 30.83
CA SER A 601 -9.64 25.92 31.83
C SER A 601 -9.02 26.06 33.23
N SER A 602 -8.03 25.22 33.55
CA SER A 602 -7.26 25.29 34.80
C SER A 602 -5.88 24.66 34.61
N LYS A 603 -4.86 25.23 35.24
CA LYS A 603 -3.48 24.75 35.19
C LYS A 603 -2.78 25.09 36.50
N LYS A 604 -2.26 24.08 37.21
CA LYS A 604 -1.59 24.27 38.50
C LYS A 604 -0.44 23.28 38.68
N PHE A 605 0.78 23.79 38.77
CA PHE A 605 1.91 23.01 39.27
C PHE A 605 1.93 23.00 40.79
N ASN A 606 2.41 21.90 41.39
CA ASN A 606 2.65 21.81 42.82
C ASN A 606 3.89 22.61 43.28
N GLN A 607 4.82 22.92 42.37
CA GLN A 607 6.10 23.58 42.63
C GLN A 607 6.47 24.61 41.54
N ALA A 608 7.19 25.65 41.94
CA ALA A 608 7.71 26.69 41.05
C ALA A 608 9.10 26.33 40.49
N VAL A 609 9.48 26.94 39.37
CA VAL A 609 10.83 26.78 38.79
C VAL A 609 11.90 27.22 39.79
N GLY A 610 12.94 26.40 39.95
CA GLY A 610 14.05 26.60 40.90
C GLY A 610 13.79 26.07 42.31
N ALA A 611 12.55 25.70 42.66
CA ALA A 611 12.21 25.14 43.98
C ALA A 611 12.83 23.75 44.20
N GLU A 612 13.23 23.47 45.43
CA GLU A 612 13.73 22.15 45.86
C GLU A 612 12.60 21.11 45.81
N ALA A 613 12.69 20.18 44.88
CA ALA A 613 11.75 19.08 44.73
C ALA A 613 12.44 17.94 43.95
N LYS A 614 12.08 16.69 44.25
CA LYS A 614 12.46 15.52 43.44
C LYS A 614 11.46 15.19 42.34
N GLU A 615 10.23 15.67 42.52
CA GLU A 615 9.08 15.37 41.69
C GLU A 615 8.26 16.65 41.45
N LEU A 616 7.77 16.81 40.23
CA LEU A 616 6.89 17.88 39.80
C LEU A 616 5.54 17.27 39.42
N THR A 617 4.46 17.81 39.96
CA THR A 617 3.08 17.42 39.64
C THR A 617 2.36 18.58 38.97
N LEU A 618 1.60 18.27 37.91
CA LEU A 618 0.72 19.21 37.22
C LEU A 618 -0.72 18.69 37.29
N ASP A 619 -1.61 19.51 37.83
CA ASP A 619 -3.06 19.38 37.65
C ASP A 619 -3.48 20.26 36.45
N LEU A 620 -4.09 19.65 35.43
CA LEU A 620 -4.51 20.31 34.21
C LEU A 620 -5.96 19.96 33.89
N THR A 621 -6.75 20.99 33.56
CA THR A 621 -8.09 20.85 32.99
C THR A 621 -8.12 21.59 31.65
N ILE A 622 -8.41 20.88 30.58
CA ILE A 622 -8.63 21.47 29.25
C ILE A 622 -10.09 21.34 28.84
N LYS A 623 -10.54 22.29 28.04
CA LYS A 623 -11.78 22.27 27.29
C LYS A 623 -11.47 22.07 25.81
N LEU A 624 -11.98 21.00 25.23
CA LEU A 624 -11.85 20.69 23.81
C LEU A 624 -13.18 20.94 23.11
N ASN A 625 -13.19 21.78 22.07
CA ASN A 625 -14.34 21.87 21.16
C ASN A 625 -14.07 20.99 19.94
N GLY A 626 -14.94 19.98 19.73
CA GLY A 626 -15.00 19.19 18.51
C GLY A 626 -16.11 19.68 17.59
N TYR A 627 -15.86 19.60 16.27
CA TYR A 627 -16.81 19.98 15.23
C TYR A 627 -17.32 18.73 14.52
N SER A 628 -18.63 18.63 14.31
CA SER A 628 -19.25 17.53 13.56
C SER A 628 -20.18 18.06 12.48
N PHE A 629 -20.35 17.29 11.41
CA PHE A 629 -21.25 17.61 10.29
C PHE A 629 -22.03 16.37 9.86
N ARG A 630 -23.19 16.55 9.21
CA ARG A 630 -24.03 15.44 8.76
C ARG A 630 -23.50 14.88 7.44
N GLN A 631 -23.24 13.57 7.39
CA GLN A 631 -22.68 12.91 6.20
C GLN A 631 -23.57 13.08 4.96
N LEU A 632 -24.89 13.07 5.15
CA LEU A 632 -25.87 13.25 4.06
C LEU A 632 -25.81 14.64 3.43
N ASP A 633 -25.47 15.67 4.19
CA ASP A 633 -25.41 17.05 3.69
C ASP A 633 -24.16 17.21 2.79
N LEU A 634 -23.03 16.61 3.18
CA LEU A 634 -21.82 16.51 2.35
C LEU A 634 -22.04 15.69 1.08
N LEU A 635 -22.71 14.53 1.17
CA LEU A 635 -23.03 13.71 0.00
C LEU A 635 -23.96 14.45 -0.98
N SER A 636 -24.99 15.13 -0.47
CA SER A 636 -25.93 15.89 -1.29
C SER A 636 -25.25 17.05 -2.01
N LEU A 637 -24.38 17.79 -1.31
CA LEU A 637 -23.58 18.87 -1.88
C LEU A 637 -22.59 18.34 -2.92
N SER A 638 -21.99 17.18 -2.67
CA SER A 638 -21.07 16.53 -3.60
C SER A 638 -21.78 16.14 -4.89
N ILE A 639 -22.95 15.47 -4.80
CA ILE A 639 -23.75 15.08 -5.98
C ILE A 639 -24.16 16.30 -6.83
N GLN A 640 -24.54 17.42 -6.19
CA GLN A 640 -24.84 18.67 -6.91
C GLN A 640 -23.62 19.29 -7.63
N ASN A 641 -22.40 18.94 -7.22
CA ASN A 641 -21.14 19.47 -7.76
C ASN A 641 -20.39 18.46 -8.66
N ILE A 642 -20.89 17.23 -8.82
CA ILE A 642 -20.40 16.27 -9.82
C ILE A 642 -20.67 16.85 -11.22
N SER A 643 -19.62 16.93 -12.03
CA SER A 643 -19.76 17.32 -13.44
C SER A 643 -20.46 16.21 -14.22
N SER A 644 -21.24 16.54 -15.25
CA SER A 644 -21.96 15.54 -16.06
C SER A 644 -21.02 14.40 -16.49
N PRO A 645 -21.42 13.13 -16.33
CA PRO A 645 -20.56 11.99 -16.66
C PRO A 645 -20.24 11.97 -18.16
N PRO A 646 -19.13 11.33 -18.57
CA PRO A 646 -18.81 11.12 -19.98
C PRO A 646 -19.95 10.41 -20.73
N GLU A 647 -20.03 10.65 -22.04
CA GLU A 647 -21.03 10.01 -22.89
C GLU A 647 -20.96 8.47 -22.75
N GLY A 648 -22.12 7.83 -22.63
CA GLY A 648 -22.21 6.39 -22.39
C GLY A 648 -22.06 5.96 -20.92
N TYR A 649 -21.91 6.86 -19.95
CA TYR A 649 -21.85 6.53 -18.51
C TYR A 649 -22.92 7.24 -17.68
N THR A 650 -23.27 6.63 -16.54
CA THR A 650 -24.15 7.19 -15.52
C THR A 650 -23.51 7.12 -14.14
N THR A 651 -23.62 8.21 -13.38
CA THR A 651 -23.16 8.29 -11.98
C THR A 651 -23.87 7.27 -11.10
N ASP A 652 -23.10 6.48 -10.33
CA ASP A 652 -23.59 5.61 -9.28
C ASP A 652 -23.60 6.36 -7.95
N GLU A 653 -24.72 7.05 -7.66
CA GLU A 653 -24.89 7.83 -6.42
C GLU A 653 -24.68 6.99 -5.15
N LYS A 654 -24.93 5.66 -5.22
CA LYS A 654 -24.74 4.73 -4.10
C LYS A 654 -23.28 4.33 -3.89
N ARG A 655 -22.43 4.56 -4.90
CA ARG A 655 -20.97 4.41 -4.86
C ARG A 655 -20.33 5.75 -5.18
N THR A 656 -20.77 6.77 -4.45
CA THR A 656 -20.10 8.07 -4.36
C THR A 656 -19.62 8.24 -2.93
N SER A 657 -18.33 8.49 -2.76
CA SER A 657 -17.74 8.76 -1.46
C SER A 657 -17.05 10.12 -1.46
N VAL A 658 -16.85 10.66 -0.25
CA VAL A 658 -16.34 12.01 -0.05
C VAL A 658 -15.38 12.00 1.12
N HIS A 659 -14.13 12.34 0.86
CA HIS A 659 -13.09 12.48 1.86
C HIS A 659 -12.77 13.96 2.09
N ILE A 660 -12.67 14.39 3.36
CA ILE A 660 -12.28 15.76 3.70
C ILE A 660 -10.78 15.80 3.98
N SER A 661 -10.03 16.34 3.02
CA SER A 661 -8.62 16.71 3.13
C SER A 661 -8.49 18.10 3.78
N GLU A 662 -7.33 18.36 4.42
CA GLU A 662 -6.89 19.66 5.00
C GLU A 662 -8.00 20.68 5.34
N SER A 663 -8.40 20.76 6.62
CA SER A 663 -9.30 21.82 7.07
C SER A 663 -8.56 22.93 7.83
N LYS A 664 -8.93 24.19 7.57
CA LYS A 664 -8.37 25.40 8.20
C LYS A 664 -9.51 26.32 8.63
N SER A 665 -9.54 26.65 9.92
CA SER A 665 -10.46 27.66 10.46
C SER A 665 -10.04 29.06 10.00
N ASP A 666 -11.00 29.87 9.56
CA ASP A 666 -10.78 31.26 9.18
C ASP A 666 -11.09 32.25 10.32
N LYS A 667 -10.79 33.54 10.10
CA LYS A 667 -10.99 34.59 11.11
C LYS A 667 -12.47 34.87 11.44
N THR A 668 -13.41 34.29 10.71
CA THR A 668 -14.86 34.41 10.94
C THR A 668 -15.44 33.20 11.68
N GLY A 669 -14.64 32.15 11.93
CA GLY A 669 -15.09 30.90 12.53
C GLY A 669 -15.75 29.93 11.55
N ASP A 670 -15.68 30.22 10.26
CA ASP A 670 -15.97 29.24 9.20
C ASP A 670 -14.72 28.37 8.98
N ILE A 671 -14.94 27.08 8.70
CA ILE A 671 -13.89 26.09 8.47
C ILE A 671 -13.86 25.77 6.98
N LYS A 672 -12.77 26.14 6.30
CA LYS A 672 -12.53 25.80 4.90
C LYS A 672 -11.82 24.46 4.81
N ALA A 673 -12.29 23.56 3.97
CA ALA A 673 -11.63 22.28 3.71
C ALA A 673 -11.69 21.89 2.23
N SER A 674 -10.79 21.00 1.80
CA SER A 674 -10.87 20.40 0.47
C SER A 674 -11.59 19.06 0.54
N ALA A 675 -12.71 18.92 -0.18
CA ALA A 675 -13.41 17.66 -0.34
C ALA A 675 -12.94 16.94 -1.61
N SER A 676 -12.33 15.77 -1.46
CA SER A 676 -12.08 14.84 -2.55
C SER A 676 -13.30 13.92 -2.72
N ILE A 677 -14.06 14.14 -3.78
CA ILE A 677 -15.25 13.37 -4.13
C ILE A 677 -14.83 12.27 -5.10
N THR A 678 -14.97 11.01 -4.70
CA THR A 678 -14.72 9.83 -5.55
C THR A 678 -16.05 9.23 -5.96
N THR A 679 -16.40 9.38 -7.24
CA THR A 679 -17.65 8.87 -7.82
C THR A 679 -17.36 7.70 -8.74
N TYR A 680 -18.09 6.60 -8.58
CA TYR A 680 -18.05 5.50 -9.54
C TYR A 680 -19.08 5.71 -10.64
N LEU A 681 -18.67 5.46 -11.89
CA LEU A 681 -19.47 5.62 -13.09
C LEU A 681 -19.77 4.23 -13.68
N THR A 682 -21.05 3.92 -13.87
CA THR A 682 -21.50 2.68 -14.49
C THR A 682 -21.75 2.91 -15.98
N PRO A 683 -21.30 2.02 -16.90
CA PRO A 683 -21.61 2.13 -18.32
C PRO A 683 -23.12 1.94 -18.57
N ASN A 684 -23.69 2.84 -19.37
CA ASN A 684 -25.09 2.80 -19.79
C ASN A 684 -25.26 1.74 -20.90
N MET A 685 -25.73 0.55 -20.53
CA MET A 685 -25.99 -0.54 -21.48
C MET A 685 -27.48 -0.73 -21.73
N ASP A 686 -27.90 -0.67 -22.99
CA ASP A 686 -29.27 -1.05 -23.37
C ASP A 686 -29.47 -2.57 -23.25
N LYS A 687 -30.12 -2.94 -22.15
CA LYS A 687 -30.48 -4.32 -21.83
C LYS A 687 -31.33 -4.98 -22.90
N ASN A 688 -32.17 -4.22 -23.62
CA ASN A 688 -33.06 -4.76 -24.64
C ASN A 688 -32.28 -5.20 -25.87
N ILE A 689 -31.31 -4.40 -26.32
CA ILE A 689 -30.43 -4.75 -27.46
C ILE A 689 -29.68 -6.05 -27.15
N ILE A 690 -29.08 -6.14 -25.95
CA ILE A 690 -28.35 -7.34 -25.52
C ILE A 690 -29.28 -8.56 -25.45
N VAL A 691 -30.45 -8.45 -24.80
CA VAL A 691 -31.41 -9.57 -24.70
C VAL A 691 -31.92 -10.01 -26.08
N ASN A 692 -32.19 -9.07 -26.99
CA ASN A 692 -32.58 -9.35 -28.37
C ASN A 692 -31.50 -10.13 -29.12
N GLN A 693 -30.22 -9.84 -28.87
CA GLN A 693 -29.08 -10.49 -29.52
C GLN A 693 -28.71 -11.85 -28.93
N ILE A 694 -29.16 -12.21 -27.71
CA ILE A 694 -28.80 -13.49 -27.07
C ILE A 694 -29.96 -14.50 -26.97
N ALA A 695 -31.21 -14.05 -27.13
CA ALA A 695 -32.39 -14.92 -27.03
C ALA A 695 -32.37 -16.08 -28.04
N GLY A 696 -32.72 -17.28 -27.58
CA GLY A 696 -32.73 -18.51 -28.39
C GLY A 696 -31.36 -19.04 -28.84
N LYS A 697 -30.26 -18.27 -28.72
CA LYS A 697 -28.92 -18.67 -29.17
C LYS A 697 -28.29 -19.71 -28.23
N LYS A 698 -27.30 -20.46 -28.75
CA LYS A 698 -26.49 -21.42 -27.98
C LYS A 698 -25.61 -20.70 -26.97
N TYR A 699 -25.36 -21.31 -25.79
CA TYR A 699 -24.52 -20.68 -24.76
C TYR A 699 -23.14 -20.26 -25.27
N SER A 700 -22.49 -21.05 -26.13
CA SER A 700 -21.18 -20.70 -26.72
C SER A 700 -21.24 -19.42 -27.56
N LEU A 701 -22.27 -19.24 -28.39
CA LEU A 701 -22.45 -18.04 -29.21
C LEU A 701 -22.77 -16.80 -28.36
N VAL A 702 -23.56 -16.98 -27.29
CA VAL A 702 -23.85 -15.92 -26.33
C VAL A 702 -22.58 -15.51 -25.58
N SER A 703 -21.78 -16.48 -25.15
CA SER A 703 -20.49 -16.24 -24.52
C SER A 703 -19.50 -15.51 -25.43
N SER A 704 -19.50 -15.80 -26.74
CA SER A 704 -18.67 -15.08 -27.71
C SER A 704 -19.17 -13.64 -27.90
N TYR A 705 -20.47 -13.44 -28.12
CA TYR A 705 -21.06 -12.10 -28.28
C TYR A 705 -20.85 -11.21 -27.05
N LEU A 706 -21.07 -11.73 -25.83
CA LEU A 706 -20.91 -10.93 -24.61
C LEU A 706 -19.46 -10.47 -24.36
N LYS A 707 -18.45 -11.12 -24.97
CA LYS A 707 -17.04 -10.65 -24.92
C LYS A 707 -16.76 -9.47 -25.85
N THR A 708 -17.52 -9.32 -26.93
CA THR A 708 -17.37 -8.23 -27.90
C THR A 708 -18.21 -7.00 -27.55
N VAL A 709 -19.08 -7.08 -26.54
CA VAL A 709 -19.82 -5.91 -26.03
C VAL A 709 -18.86 -5.00 -25.26
N GLU A 710 -18.87 -3.72 -25.60
CA GLU A 710 -18.03 -2.71 -24.95
C GLU A 710 -18.32 -2.62 -23.44
N ASN A 711 -17.31 -2.26 -22.66
CA ASN A 711 -17.36 -2.15 -21.18
C ASN A 711 -17.68 -3.45 -20.42
N VAL A 712 -17.88 -4.58 -21.10
CA VAL A 712 -18.00 -5.90 -20.45
C VAL A 712 -16.63 -6.43 -20.03
N ALA A 713 -16.49 -6.68 -18.74
CA ALA A 713 -15.36 -7.32 -18.08
C ALA A 713 -15.51 -8.85 -18.04
N GLY A 714 -16.75 -9.34 -17.89
CA GLY A 714 -17.07 -10.76 -17.83
C GLY A 714 -18.59 -10.98 -17.73
N PHE A 715 -19.02 -12.23 -17.59
CA PHE A 715 -20.44 -12.54 -17.43
C PHE A 715 -20.65 -13.92 -16.77
N LYS A 716 -21.78 -14.11 -16.10
CA LYS A 716 -22.22 -15.37 -15.49
C LYS A 716 -23.65 -15.71 -15.89
N ILE A 717 -23.81 -16.83 -16.59
CA ILE A 717 -25.12 -17.31 -17.06
C ILE A 717 -25.64 -18.40 -16.11
N THR A 718 -26.68 -18.08 -15.34
CA THR A 718 -27.33 -18.99 -14.41
C THR A 718 -28.60 -19.56 -15.03
N LYS A 719 -28.68 -20.90 -15.14
CA LYS A 719 -29.86 -21.59 -15.65
C LYS A 719 -30.84 -21.86 -14.50
N ASN A 720 -31.87 -21.04 -14.35
CA ASN A 720 -32.82 -21.12 -13.24
C ASN A 720 -33.86 -22.24 -13.44
N LYS A 721 -34.27 -22.48 -14.69
CA LYS A 721 -35.11 -23.61 -15.10
C LYS A 721 -34.63 -24.15 -16.44
N VAL A 722 -34.38 -25.46 -16.52
CA VAL A 722 -33.86 -26.15 -17.71
C VAL A 722 -34.89 -27.19 -18.15
N LEU A 723 -35.19 -27.25 -19.45
CA LEU A 723 -35.99 -28.33 -20.01
C LEU A 723 -35.10 -29.57 -20.20
N PRO A 724 -35.50 -30.77 -19.76
CA PRO A 724 -34.74 -31.99 -20.05
C PRO A 724 -34.56 -32.15 -21.57
N PHE A 725 -33.38 -32.66 -21.97
CA PHE A 725 -32.95 -32.86 -23.37
C PHE A 725 -32.75 -31.60 -24.24
N ILE A 726 -33.09 -30.38 -23.78
CA ILE A 726 -32.86 -29.11 -24.52
C ILE A 726 -31.92 -28.17 -23.71
N GLY A 727 -30.78 -28.71 -23.27
CA GLY A 727 -29.94 -28.08 -22.25
C GLY A 727 -28.98 -26.96 -22.70
N ASN A 728 -28.86 -26.67 -24.00
CA ASN A 728 -27.73 -25.91 -24.55
C ASN A 728 -28.03 -24.57 -25.26
N ASN A 729 -29.28 -24.10 -25.20
CA ASN A 729 -29.69 -22.77 -25.68
C ASN A 729 -30.25 -21.92 -24.53
N LEU A 730 -30.24 -20.59 -24.72
CA LEU A 730 -31.03 -19.67 -23.91
C LEU A 730 -32.52 -19.76 -24.31
N PRO A 731 -33.46 -19.36 -23.43
CA PRO A 731 -34.87 -19.27 -23.78
C PRO A 731 -35.11 -18.45 -25.06
N ALA A 732 -35.97 -18.94 -25.96
CA ALA A 732 -36.37 -18.18 -27.15
C ALA A 732 -37.28 -16.99 -26.77
N ASN A 733 -38.11 -17.15 -25.74
CA ASN A 733 -38.90 -16.07 -25.17
C ASN A 733 -38.01 -15.12 -24.34
N ARG A 734 -37.89 -13.87 -24.82
CA ARG A 734 -37.08 -12.80 -24.20
C ARG A 734 -37.49 -12.51 -22.75
N GLN A 735 -38.78 -12.63 -22.41
CA GLN A 735 -39.28 -12.40 -21.04
C GLN A 735 -38.77 -13.43 -20.02
N ASN A 736 -38.25 -14.56 -20.49
CA ASN A 736 -37.63 -15.59 -19.65
C ASN A 736 -36.11 -15.41 -19.47
N ILE A 737 -35.53 -14.33 -20.00
CA ILE A 737 -34.14 -13.94 -19.81
C ILE A 737 -34.09 -12.69 -18.91
N THR A 738 -33.51 -12.83 -17.72
CA THR A 738 -33.26 -11.70 -16.81
C THR A 738 -31.83 -11.20 -16.99
N LEU A 739 -31.66 -9.93 -17.37
CA LEU A 739 -30.34 -9.32 -17.55
C LEU A 739 -29.98 -8.37 -16.38
N ASN A 740 -29.00 -8.80 -15.59
CA ASN A 740 -28.40 -7.99 -14.52
C ASN A 740 -27.08 -7.39 -15.01
N VAL A 741 -26.77 -6.18 -14.57
CA VAL A 741 -25.46 -5.54 -14.76
C VAL A 741 -24.88 -5.35 -13.37
N LEU A 742 -23.68 -5.89 -13.15
CA LEU A 742 -22.94 -5.86 -11.90
C LEU A 742 -21.66 -5.06 -12.14
N THR A 743 -21.66 -3.81 -11.70
CA THR A 743 -20.48 -2.94 -11.79
C THR A 743 -19.56 -3.20 -10.61
N TYR A 744 -18.27 -3.44 -10.88
CA TYR A 744 -17.20 -3.52 -9.88
C TYR A 744 -16.38 -2.23 -9.94
#